data_AF-A0AA86NPD9-F1
#
_entry.id   AF-A0AA86NPD9-F1
#
_cell.length_a   1.000
_cell.length_b   1.000
_cell.length_c   1.000
_cell.angle_alpha   90.00
_cell.angle_beta   90.00
_cell.angle_gamma   90.00
#
_symmetry.space_group_name_H-M   'P 1'
#
loop_
_entity.id
_entity.type
_entity.pdbx_description
1 polymer ?
#
loop_
_entity_poly.entity_id
_entity_poly.type
_entity_poly.pdbx_seq_one_letter_code
_entity_poly.pdbx_strand_id
1 'polypeptide(L)'
;MNVLTEMKNYNTDMVQEQDEGTDQDYTKYLKQTNQNIELDKFKESIAESKKLTQELILKFGRKYEKDMITKYQNSVNNNSLVVQNDDLIINLNFADDLNVSSLTVNNCKNVKFVKVPVKVTSLAVNDCNITNINGIEAINQLQIIEFTNNPLTTIKPIYSLTSIISIKINNTKITNIAGIEAMNQLTHVDLRNNAIILIEPLKHLTNLKQIRIDNNFVQDLEYLANQDWVCEQKVPTDANLQAYLTDTNSSLSLEVFKTQIAPKKAKSDQLIAPLLVKYDSEMPNKYKNEVHYNKLEVFSDTGIKDIKFMDKISVECLILNKCTSFSFRRAPTQLLYLTLNDCDITDLEGLQQFQQLKKFELIKNTNMQSIKQVYSLTNLLSLTVNDTTITNLVGIESLSKLQYIDLRDNCIVSVEPVKSLQNLKQVLIDNNFIQDMEHLTNTQNYSSDWIYYQKEATDDDLTRYIADTNQNLSLQELKASFEAKKRRTAELIRNYPAAYDAKMKAKYQNQVTQSSYGPRLMITNDQEIRDVSFVQELGVTHLNLIGCQNAHVLRAPVNLRCLCPHTSTLKTMKGVERISGLEYLYLNDDQIVELNIRGLQKLKTLFVRNNKIKDLSPSEYLKAKGCSCYTDGQKQPTQEEIDEARLW
;
A
#
# COMPACT_ATOMS: atom_id res chain seq x y z
N MET A 1 10.25 16.44 51.75
CA MET A 1 10.12 15.18 50.97
C MET A 1 8.95 15.21 49.99
N ASN A 2 7.74 15.64 50.40
CA ASN A 2 6.60 15.76 49.46
C ASN A 2 6.84 16.83 48.36
N VAL A 3 7.44 17.97 48.70
CA VAL A 3 7.90 18.97 47.71
C VAL A 3 8.95 18.39 46.74
N LEU A 4 9.80 17.47 47.19
CA LEU A 4 10.80 16.78 46.36
C LEU A 4 10.17 15.72 45.45
N THR A 5 9.04 15.15 45.84
CA THR A 5 8.24 14.22 45.03
C THR A 5 7.42 14.98 43.98
N GLU A 6 6.90 16.16 44.31
CA GLU A 6 6.26 17.05 43.35
C GLU A 6 7.27 17.66 42.35
N MET A 7 8.46 18.07 42.79
CA MET A 7 9.53 18.58 41.92
C MET A 7 10.07 17.53 40.93
N LYS A 8 10.01 16.24 41.25
CA LYS A 8 10.32 15.15 40.30
C LYS A 8 9.35 15.06 39.13
N ASN A 9 8.11 15.53 39.31
CA ASN A 9 7.10 15.59 38.25
C ASN A 9 7.09 16.93 37.51
N TYR A 10 7.87 17.93 37.97
CA TYR A 10 7.74 19.34 37.54
C TYR A 10 9.00 19.98 36.94
N ASN A 11 10.10 19.25 36.75
CA ASN A 11 11.35 19.93 36.38
C ASN A 11 11.49 20.16 34.86
N THR A 12 10.74 21.15 34.38
CA THR A 12 11.10 22.16 33.34
C THR A 12 9.85 22.97 32.94
N ASP A 13 9.19 23.58 33.91
CA ASP A 13 8.92 25.01 33.73
C ASP A 13 10.13 25.67 34.37
N MET A 14 11.19 25.88 33.60
CA MET A 14 12.27 26.74 34.09
C MET A 14 11.60 28.04 34.46
N VAL A 15 11.61 28.35 35.76
CA VAL A 15 11.51 29.69 36.36
C VAL A 15 11.23 30.71 35.27
N GLN A 16 9.95 30.89 34.91
CA GLN A 16 9.58 32.20 34.40
C GLN A 16 10.10 33.15 35.48
N GLU A 17 10.87 34.15 35.07
CA GLU A 17 11.22 35.26 35.95
C GLU A 17 9.92 35.69 36.61
N GLN A 18 9.67 35.22 37.83
CA GLN A 18 8.65 35.80 38.66
C GLN A 18 9.25 37.15 38.98
N ASP A 19 8.66 38.19 38.38
CA ASP A 19 8.99 39.59 38.64
C ASP A 19 9.35 39.75 40.11
N GLU A 20 10.50 40.36 40.39
CA GLU A 20 10.91 40.61 41.75
C GLU A 20 9.78 41.35 42.47
N GLY A 21 9.23 40.72 43.51
CA GLY A 21 8.25 41.38 44.36
C GLY A 21 8.85 42.69 44.86
N THR A 22 8.09 43.77 44.77
CA THR A 22 8.59 45.06 45.23
C THR A 22 8.73 45.04 46.75
N ASP A 23 9.50 45.99 47.31
CA ASP A 23 9.57 46.17 48.76
C ASP A 23 8.19 46.33 49.41
N GLN A 24 7.22 46.89 48.66
CA GLN A 24 5.83 46.99 49.10
C GLN A 24 5.14 45.62 49.19
N ASP A 25 5.41 44.70 48.25
CA ASP A 25 4.84 43.35 48.24
C ASP A 25 5.38 42.51 49.40
N TYR A 26 6.69 42.57 49.63
CA TYR A 26 7.33 41.87 50.75
C TYR A 26 6.92 42.42 52.11
N THR A 27 6.81 43.75 52.23
CA THR A 27 6.33 44.38 53.47
C THR A 27 4.87 44.04 53.76
N LYS A 28 4.03 43.96 52.72
CA LYS A 28 2.63 43.54 52.83
C LYS A 28 2.52 42.09 53.28
N TYR A 29 3.34 41.19 52.71
CA TYR A 29 3.39 39.79 53.10
C TYR A 29 3.82 39.60 54.57
N LEU A 30 4.88 40.28 55.02
CA LEU A 30 5.37 40.19 56.40
C LEU A 30 4.32 40.69 57.41
N LYS A 31 3.59 41.77 57.09
CA LYS A 31 2.47 42.27 57.90
C LYS A 31 1.28 41.31 57.92
N GLN A 32 0.91 40.73 56.78
CA GLN A 32 -0.22 39.79 56.69
C GLN A 32 0.05 38.45 57.39
N THR A 33 1.32 38.03 57.44
CA THR A 33 1.73 36.78 58.08
C THR A 33 2.18 36.96 59.53
N ASN A 34 2.10 38.18 60.07
CA ASN A 34 2.52 38.55 61.42
C ASN A 34 3.97 38.15 61.73
N GLN A 35 4.83 38.13 60.71
CA GLN A 35 6.24 37.76 60.86
C GLN A 35 7.07 38.99 61.20
N ASN A 36 7.74 38.94 62.35
CA ASN A 36 8.59 40.03 62.84
C ASN A 36 10.03 39.85 62.31
N ILE A 37 10.17 39.78 60.98
CA ILE A 37 11.45 39.64 60.27
C ILE A 37 11.78 40.98 59.60
N GLU A 38 13.03 41.41 59.75
CA GLU A 38 13.56 42.59 59.07
C GLU A 38 13.57 42.37 57.55
N LEU A 39 13.06 43.35 56.78
CA LEU A 39 12.82 43.21 55.34
C LEU A 39 14.07 42.75 54.58
N ASP A 40 15.25 43.26 54.94
CA ASP A 40 16.51 42.90 54.30
C ASP A 40 16.91 41.44 54.57
N LYS A 41 16.69 40.94 55.79
CA LYS A 41 16.92 39.52 56.14
C LYS A 41 15.93 38.59 55.45
N PHE A 42 14.69 39.05 55.25
CA PHE A 42 13.69 38.30 54.50
C PHE A 42 14.09 38.19 53.01
N LYS A 43 14.58 39.28 52.41
CA LYS A 43 15.13 39.29 51.04
C LYS A 43 16.36 38.38 50.91
N GLU A 44 17.27 38.41 51.87
CA GLU A 44 18.45 37.52 51.90
C GLU A 44 18.03 36.04 51.94
N SER A 45 17.04 35.68 52.77
CA SER A 45 16.50 34.31 52.85
C SER A 45 15.83 33.86 51.54
N ILE A 46 15.11 34.76 50.86
CA ILE A 46 14.55 34.48 49.53
C ILE A 46 15.68 34.26 48.51
N ALA A 47 16.71 35.10 48.52
CA ALA A 47 17.86 34.97 47.63
C ALA A 47 18.62 33.65 47.87
N GLU A 48 18.81 33.26 49.13
CA GLU A 48 19.47 32.01 49.51
C GLU A 48 18.63 30.78 49.14
N SER A 49 17.32 30.83 49.34
CA SER A 49 16.38 29.80 48.89
C SER A 49 16.36 29.65 47.36
N LYS A 50 16.39 30.76 46.62
CA LYS A 50 16.53 30.77 45.15
C LYS A 50 17.84 30.10 44.72
N LYS A 51 18.96 30.47 45.36
CA LYS A 51 20.28 29.88 45.09
C LYS A 51 20.29 28.37 45.36
N LEU A 52 19.76 27.92 46.50
CA LEU A 52 19.68 26.50 46.86
C LEU A 52 18.80 25.71 45.87
N THR A 53 17.69 26.32 45.43
CA THR A 53 16.79 25.75 44.43
C THR A 53 17.51 25.56 43.09
N GLN A 54 18.26 26.58 42.63
CA GLN A 54 19.08 26.49 41.41
C GLN A 54 20.16 25.40 41.53
N GLU A 55 20.85 25.30 42.67
CA GLU A 55 21.86 24.27 42.92
C GLU A 55 21.27 22.84 42.89
N LEU A 56 20.09 22.65 43.49
CA LEU A 56 19.38 21.36 43.48
C LEU A 56 18.92 20.97 42.08
N ILE A 57 18.36 21.92 41.31
CA ILE A 57 17.97 21.70 39.91
C ILE A 57 19.18 21.25 39.08
N LEU A 58 20.32 21.95 39.20
CA LEU A 58 21.56 21.59 38.51
C LEU A 58 22.09 20.21 38.92
N LYS A 59 21.99 19.85 40.21
CA LYS A 59 22.45 18.55 40.71
C LYS A 59 21.57 17.39 40.22
N PHE A 60 20.25 17.52 40.30
CA PHE A 60 19.33 16.47 39.86
C PHE A 60 19.20 16.37 38.35
N GLY A 61 19.27 17.50 37.62
CA GLY A 61 19.33 17.53 36.16
C GLY A 61 20.51 16.73 35.61
N ARG A 62 21.72 16.98 36.14
CA ARG A 62 22.94 16.22 35.75
C ARG A 62 22.85 14.73 36.04
N LYS A 63 22.17 14.33 37.12
CA LYS A 63 21.95 12.90 37.41
C LYS A 63 21.01 12.27 36.38
N TYR A 64 19.89 12.93 36.08
CA TYR A 64 18.93 12.46 35.09
C TYR A 64 19.57 12.31 33.70
N GLU A 65 20.36 13.30 33.27
CA GLU A 65 21.13 13.27 32.01
C GLU A 65 22.02 12.02 31.92
N LYS A 66 22.78 11.73 32.99
CA LYS A 66 23.67 10.56 33.05
C LYS A 66 22.92 9.23 32.99
N ASP A 67 21.78 9.14 33.67
CA ASP A 67 20.93 7.94 33.68
C ASP A 67 20.34 7.69 32.28
N MET A 68 19.92 8.75 31.56
CA MET A 68 19.40 8.65 30.19
C MET A 68 20.49 8.26 29.18
N ILE A 69 21.69 8.83 29.27
CA ILE A 69 22.82 8.41 28.42
C ILE A 69 23.08 6.91 28.61
N THR A 70 23.18 6.46 29.86
CA THR A 70 23.44 5.05 30.17
C THR A 70 22.37 4.12 29.60
N LYS A 71 21.11 4.56 29.62
CA LYS A 71 19.96 3.81 29.09
C LYS A 71 20.01 3.67 27.56
N TYR A 72 20.31 4.74 26.83
CA TYR A 72 20.17 4.75 25.36
C TYR A 72 21.49 4.62 24.58
N GLN A 73 22.65 4.72 25.21
CA GLN A 73 23.95 4.63 24.52
C GLN A 73 24.08 3.36 23.67
N ASN A 74 23.54 2.23 24.15
CA ASN A 74 23.59 0.95 23.44
C ASN A 74 22.51 0.81 22.34
N SER A 75 21.55 1.74 22.29
CA SER A 75 20.48 1.79 21.29
C SER A 75 20.81 2.70 20.11
N VAL A 76 21.96 3.41 20.16
CA VAL A 76 22.44 4.22 19.04
C VAL A 76 22.96 3.30 17.94
N ASN A 77 22.42 3.45 16.72
CA ASN A 77 22.86 2.73 15.54
C ASN A 77 23.07 3.71 14.39
N ASN A 78 24.24 3.69 13.76
CA ASN A 78 24.60 4.58 12.65
C ASN A 78 24.33 6.08 12.96
N ASN A 79 24.71 6.54 14.15
CA ASN A 79 24.44 7.89 14.67
C ASN A 79 22.95 8.26 14.73
N SER A 80 22.06 7.28 14.66
CA SER A 80 20.62 7.44 14.83
C SER A 80 20.19 6.82 16.14
N LEU A 81 19.32 7.51 16.87
CA LEU A 81 18.65 6.99 18.05
C LEU A 81 17.14 6.97 17.80
N VAL A 82 16.53 5.81 17.96
CA VAL A 82 15.07 5.66 17.96
C VAL A 82 14.62 5.35 19.38
N VAL A 83 13.74 6.17 19.91
CA VAL A 83 13.07 5.94 21.18
C VAL A 83 11.59 5.70 20.93
N GLN A 84 11.05 4.64 21.52
CA GLN A 84 9.67 4.24 21.30
C GLN A 84 9.01 3.79 22.61
N ASN A 85 7.78 4.22 22.84
CA ASN A 85 6.94 3.82 23.98
C ASN A 85 7.58 4.12 25.37
N ASP A 86 8.29 5.23 25.50
CA ASP A 86 9.05 5.57 26.71
C ASP A 86 8.54 6.84 27.39
N ASP A 87 7.53 6.66 28.24
CA ASP A 87 6.86 7.75 28.96
C ASP A 87 7.73 8.41 30.05
N LEU A 88 8.95 7.91 30.29
CA LEU A 88 9.92 8.48 31.23
C LEU A 88 10.79 9.59 30.60
N ILE A 89 10.66 9.82 29.29
CA ILE A 89 11.32 10.91 28.58
C ILE A 89 10.50 12.18 28.83
N ILE A 90 10.88 12.91 29.87
CA ILE A 90 10.22 14.16 30.26
C ILE A 90 10.91 15.35 29.58
N ASN A 91 12.16 15.18 29.16
CA ASN A 91 12.93 16.15 28.40
C ASN A 91 13.80 15.40 27.40
N LEU A 92 13.88 15.87 26.16
CA LEU A 92 14.96 15.50 25.24
C LEU A 92 16.29 16.12 25.69
N ASN A 93 16.58 16.06 27.00
CA ASN A 93 17.82 16.50 27.62
C ASN A 93 18.84 15.36 27.56
N PHE A 94 19.16 14.97 26.32
CA PHE A 94 20.29 14.10 26.08
C PHE A 94 21.51 15.03 26.11
N ALA A 95 22.38 14.86 27.11
CA ALA A 95 23.56 15.70 27.24
C ALA A 95 24.40 15.68 25.95
N ASP A 96 25.28 16.68 25.82
CA ASP A 96 26.15 16.94 24.67
C ASP A 96 27.04 15.72 24.26
N ASP A 97 27.04 14.66 25.08
CA ASP A 97 27.80 13.43 24.94
C ASP A 97 27.14 12.35 24.06
N LEU A 98 25.83 12.40 23.80
CA LEU A 98 25.17 11.47 22.86
C LEU A 98 25.45 11.91 21.42
N ASN A 99 26.43 11.25 20.79
CA ASN A 99 26.88 11.56 19.42
C ASN A 99 25.89 11.05 18.35
N VAL A 100 24.69 11.63 18.31
CA VAL A 100 23.63 11.29 17.36
C VAL A 100 23.35 12.45 16.41
N SER A 101 23.25 12.15 15.12
CA SER A 101 22.85 13.09 14.07
C SER A 101 21.35 12.98 13.75
N SER A 102 20.72 11.84 14.06
CA SER A 102 19.28 11.63 13.88
C SER A 102 18.65 11.15 15.19
N LEU A 103 17.53 11.75 15.57
CA LEU A 103 16.74 11.38 16.73
C LEU A 103 15.28 11.19 16.33
N THR A 104 14.73 10.00 16.60
CA THR A 104 13.32 9.68 16.38
C THR A 104 12.67 9.29 17.70
N VAL A 105 11.55 9.90 18.04
CA VAL A 105 10.80 9.66 19.28
C VAL A 105 9.36 9.36 18.90
N ASN A 106 8.90 8.14 19.18
CA ASN A 106 7.58 7.67 18.76
C ASN A 106 6.76 7.22 19.97
N ASN A 107 5.49 7.64 20.04
CA ASN A 107 4.53 7.17 21.04
C ASN A 107 5.04 7.33 22.49
N CYS A 108 5.70 8.45 22.79
CA CYS A 108 6.20 8.78 24.12
C CYS A 108 5.39 9.94 24.71
N LYS A 109 5.03 9.87 25.99
CA LYS A 109 4.34 10.98 26.67
C LYS A 109 5.32 11.97 27.30
N ASN A 110 4.88 13.22 27.48
CA ASN A 110 5.61 14.29 28.18
C ASN A 110 6.91 14.78 27.53
N VAL A 111 7.07 14.62 26.21
CA VAL A 111 8.26 15.12 25.49
C VAL A 111 8.34 16.64 25.55
N LYS A 112 9.48 17.19 26.01
CA LYS A 112 9.81 18.63 26.02
C LYS A 112 11.19 18.91 25.39
N PHE A 113 11.36 20.07 24.76
CA PHE A 113 12.58 20.47 24.02
C PHE A 113 13.46 21.43 24.84
N VAL A 114 14.01 20.97 25.96
CA VAL A 114 14.79 21.84 26.87
C VAL A 114 16.27 21.90 26.52
N LYS A 115 16.88 20.77 26.09
CA LYS A 115 18.30 20.70 25.71
C LYS A 115 18.58 19.50 24.79
N VAL A 116 18.24 19.61 23.51
CA VAL A 116 18.51 18.55 22.52
C VAL A 116 20.01 18.50 22.19
N PRO A 117 20.61 17.33 21.89
CA PRO A 117 22.04 17.26 21.59
C PRO A 117 22.42 18.16 20.42
N VAL A 118 23.51 18.91 20.60
CA VAL A 118 24.01 19.93 19.66
C VAL A 118 24.41 19.39 18.28
N LYS A 119 24.40 18.06 18.10
CA LYS A 119 24.77 17.38 16.85
C LYS A 119 23.58 16.85 16.04
N VAL A 120 22.36 16.89 16.59
CA VAL A 120 21.17 16.41 15.88
C VAL A 120 20.86 17.36 14.72
N THR A 121 20.84 16.82 13.51
CA THR A 121 20.42 17.52 12.29
C THR A 121 19.08 17.01 11.76
N SER A 122 18.64 15.83 12.20
CA SER A 122 17.33 15.25 11.85
C SER A 122 16.55 14.88 13.11
N LEU A 123 15.39 15.48 13.31
CA LEU A 123 14.54 15.28 14.48
C LEU A 123 13.13 14.86 14.08
N ALA A 124 12.69 13.68 14.51
CA ALA A 124 11.34 13.20 14.34
C ALA A 124 10.69 12.92 15.70
N VAL A 125 9.52 13.51 15.96
CA VAL A 125 8.74 13.28 17.19
C VAL A 125 7.30 13.02 16.80
N ASN A 126 6.90 11.75 16.74
CA ASN A 126 5.61 11.33 16.20
C ASN A 126 4.73 10.68 17.27
N ASP A 127 3.42 10.88 17.17
CA ASP A 127 2.41 10.23 18.04
C ASP A 127 2.66 10.47 19.55
N CYS A 128 3.29 11.59 19.93
CA CYS A 128 3.69 11.88 21.31
C CYS A 128 2.67 12.77 22.05
N ASN A 129 1.55 13.10 21.40
CA ASN A 129 0.51 13.99 21.92
C ASN A 129 1.03 15.36 22.41
N ILE A 130 2.12 15.86 21.79
CA ILE A 130 2.68 17.17 22.12
C ILE A 130 1.82 18.30 21.54
N THR A 131 1.62 19.37 22.31
CA THR A 131 0.77 20.51 21.90
C THR A 131 1.60 21.74 21.49
N ASN A 132 2.87 21.80 21.85
CA ASN A 132 3.82 22.82 21.44
C ASN A 132 5.24 22.23 21.31
N ILE A 133 6.12 22.98 20.65
CA ILE A 133 7.52 22.64 20.39
C ILE A 133 8.47 23.72 20.92
N ASN A 134 8.09 24.43 21.98
CA ASN A 134 8.92 25.51 22.55
C ASN A 134 10.27 24.95 23.03
N GLY A 135 11.34 25.71 22.78
CA GLY A 135 12.73 25.34 23.05
C GLY A 135 13.43 24.65 21.85
N ILE A 136 12.70 24.28 20.80
CA ILE A 136 13.29 23.76 19.55
C ILE A 136 14.14 24.81 18.83
N GLU A 137 13.86 26.10 19.04
CA GLU A 137 14.60 27.25 18.49
C GLU A 137 16.08 27.26 18.87
N ALA A 138 16.46 26.57 19.95
CA ALA A 138 17.85 26.43 20.39
C ALA A 138 18.67 25.47 19.51
N ILE A 139 18.03 24.69 18.64
CA ILE A 139 18.64 23.62 17.83
C ILE A 139 18.84 24.10 16.38
N ASN A 140 19.60 25.19 16.24
CA ASN A 140 19.74 25.93 14.98
C ASN A 140 20.38 25.16 13.81
N GLN A 141 21.00 24.01 14.08
CA GLN A 141 21.60 23.11 13.09
C GLN A 141 20.61 22.10 12.46
N LEU A 142 19.33 22.10 12.85
CA LEU A 142 18.34 21.18 12.28
C LEU A 142 18.15 21.40 10.77
N GLN A 143 18.18 20.28 10.03
CA GLN A 143 17.97 20.19 8.59
C GLN A 143 16.67 19.47 8.24
N ILE A 144 16.25 18.50 9.05
CA ILE A 144 15.04 17.71 8.83
C ILE A 144 14.22 17.72 10.11
N ILE A 145 12.94 18.08 10.01
CA ILE A 145 11.99 17.99 11.13
C ILE A 145 10.74 17.19 10.73
N GLU A 146 10.30 16.32 11.64
CA GLU A 146 9.07 15.55 11.50
C GLU A 146 8.27 15.56 12.82
N PHE A 147 7.00 15.99 12.76
CA PHE A 147 6.11 16.11 13.93
C PHE A 147 4.71 15.53 13.67
N THR A 148 4.66 14.38 13.00
CA THR A 148 3.41 13.77 12.53
C THR A 148 2.54 13.29 13.70
N ASN A 149 1.21 13.44 13.58
CA ASN A 149 0.22 12.98 14.56
C ASN A 149 0.39 13.61 15.96
N ASN A 150 0.65 14.91 16.02
CA ASN A 150 0.65 15.68 17.27
C ASN A 150 -0.34 16.84 17.17
N PRO A 151 -1.08 17.19 18.23
CA PRO A 151 -2.06 18.28 18.22
C PRO A 151 -1.41 19.68 18.28
N LEU A 152 -0.37 19.94 17.47
CA LEU A 152 0.27 21.25 17.34
C LEU A 152 -0.66 22.26 16.68
N THR A 153 -0.77 23.46 17.23
CA THR A 153 -1.60 24.55 16.67
C THR A 153 -0.77 25.63 15.98
N THR A 154 0.55 25.64 16.18
CA THR A 154 1.46 26.67 15.66
C THR A 154 2.85 26.10 15.39
N ILE A 155 3.58 26.73 14.47
CA ILE A 155 4.98 26.42 14.16
C ILE A 155 5.93 27.58 14.49
N LYS A 156 5.47 28.59 15.25
CA LYS A 156 6.31 29.74 15.66
C LYS A 156 7.71 29.39 16.18
N PRO A 157 7.90 28.35 17.02
CA PRO A 157 9.22 28.04 17.56
C PRO A 157 10.26 27.63 16.51
N ILE A 158 9.86 27.25 15.28
CA ILE A 158 10.81 26.87 14.23
C ILE A 158 11.18 28.00 13.27
N TYR A 159 10.63 29.21 13.41
CA TYR A 159 10.86 30.31 12.45
C TYR A 159 12.34 30.73 12.31
N SER A 160 13.12 30.58 13.38
CA SER A 160 14.55 30.92 13.39
C SER A 160 15.45 29.83 12.79
N LEU A 161 14.92 28.65 12.48
CA LEU A 161 15.69 27.48 12.03
C LEU A 161 15.92 27.51 10.51
N THR A 162 16.79 28.43 10.06
CA THR A 162 17.03 28.68 8.62
C THR A 162 17.78 27.56 7.90
N SER A 163 18.40 26.62 8.63
CA SER A 163 19.13 25.46 8.10
C SER A 163 18.22 24.34 7.57
N ILE A 164 16.89 24.45 7.76
CA ILE A 164 15.95 23.37 7.43
C ILE A 164 15.83 23.17 5.91
N ILE A 165 15.95 21.90 5.51
CA ILE A 165 15.87 21.39 4.13
C ILE A 165 14.55 20.63 3.91
N SER A 166 14.01 19.97 4.94
CA SER A 166 12.76 19.22 4.84
C SER A 166 11.88 19.34 6.09
N ILE A 167 10.59 19.59 5.87
CA ILE A 167 9.57 19.67 6.92
C ILE A 167 8.46 18.65 6.64
N LYS A 168 8.10 17.88 7.67
CA LYS A 168 6.93 17.00 7.68
C LYS A 168 6.11 17.19 8.95
N ILE A 169 5.01 17.92 8.87
CA ILE A 169 4.15 18.19 10.04
C ILE A 169 2.72 17.82 9.66
N ASN A 170 2.48 16.52 9.50
CA ASN A 170 1.21 15.98 9.03
C ASN A 170 0.26 15.65 10.19
N ASN A 171 -1.05 15.73 9.92
CA ASN A 171 -2.09 15.37 10.89
C ASN A 171 -1.91 16.09 12.23
N THR A 172 -1.78 17.41 12.15
CA THR A 172 -1.74 18.29 13.32
C THR A 172 -2.93 19.26 13.25
N LYS A 173 -2.85 20.43 13.90
CA LYS A 173 -3.93 21.42 13.96
C LYS A 173 -3.43 22.82 13.57
N ILE A 174 -2.34 22.90 12.81
CA ILE A 174 -1.74 24.17 12.40
C ILE A 174 -2.65 24.89 11.41
N THR A 175 -2.89 26.18 11.64
CA THR A 175 -3.69 27.04 10.76
C THR A 175 -2.88 28.00 9.91
N ASN A 176 -1.64 28.27 10.31
CA ASN A 176 -0.79 29.31 9.74
C ASN A 176 0.65 28.83 9.63
N ILE A 177 1.29 29.19 8.51
CA ILE A 177 2.67 28.83 8.18
C ILE A 177 3.55 30.05 7.89
N ALA A 178 3.12 31.26 8.26
CA ALA A 178 4.01 32.43 8.28
C ALA A 178 5.31 32.08 9.01
N GLY A 179 6.43 32.72 8.67
CA GLY A 179 7.77 32.39 9.18
C GLY A 179 8.49 31.25 8.45
N ILE A 180 7.78 30.39 7.68
CA ILE A 180 8.42 29.34 6.87
C ILE A 180 9.28 29.93 5.73
N GLU A 181 8.99 31.15 5.30
CA GLU A 181 9.74 31.90 4.27
C GLU A 181 11.20 32.17 4.65
N ALA A 182 11.54 32.10 5.94
CA ALA A 182 12.92 32.24 6.42
C ALA A 182 13.80 31.02 6.09
N MET A 183 13.19 29.86 5.79
CA MET A 183 13.89 28.58 5.56
C MET A 183 14.30 28.45 4.09
N ASN A 184 15.23 29.29 3.64
CA ASN A 184 15.60 29.39 2.23
C ASN A 184 16.24 28.11 1.63
N GLN A 185 16.65 27.14 2.45
CA GLN A 185 17.18 25.83 2.02
C GLN A 185 16.08 24.78 1.84
N LEU A 186 14.81 25.12 2.12
CA LEU A 186 13.71 24.17 2.12
C LEU A 186 13.45 23.64 0.70
N THR A 187 13.52 22.32 0.57
CA THR A 187 13.31 21.60 -0.69
C THR A 187 12.06 20.71 -0.66
N HIS A 188 11.63 20.26 0.52
CA HIS A 188 10.50 19.34 0.66
C HIS A 188 9.61 19.77 1.83
N VAL A 189 8.32 19.96 1.56
CA VAL A 189 7.31 20.33 2.54
C VAL A 189 6.14 19.35 2.49
N ASP A 190 5.83 18.72 3.62
CA ASP A 190 4.65 17.90 3.83
C ASP A 190 3.85 18.43 5.03
N LEU A 191 2.67 18.98 4.75
CA LEU A 191 1.77 19.64 5.70
C LEU A 191 0.34 19.10 5.54
N ARG A 192 0.19 17.85 5.12
CA ARG A 192 -1.12 17.23 4.89
C ARG A 192 -1.91 17.08 6.17
N ASN A 193 -3.24 17.15 6.05
CA ASN A 193 -4.18 16.98 7.16
C ASN A 193 -3.95 18.00 8.28
N ASN A 194 -3.94 19.29 7.93
CA ASN A 194 -3.87 20.39 8.89
C ASN A 194 -5.09 21.31 8.72
N ALA A 195 -4.99 22.53 9.22
CA ALA A 195 -6.02 23.55 9.11
C ALA A 195 -5.51 24.84 8.41
N ILE A 196 -4.52 24.72 7.51
CA ILE A 196 -3.82 25.85 6.90
C ILE A 196 -4.73 26.65 5.98
N ILE A 197 -4.69 27.99 6.10
CA ILE A 197 -5.58 28.92 5.38
C ILE A 197 -4.86 29.69 4.28
N LEU A 198 -3.62 30.11 4.52
CA LEU A 198 -2.82 30.89 3.58
C LEU A 198 -1.44 30.25 3.38
N ILE A 199 -0.97 30.22 2.14
CA ILE A 199 0.30 29.63 1.72
C ILE A 199 1.23 30.61 0.99
N GLU A 200 0.86 31.89 0.90
CA GLU A 200 1.74 32.99 0.46
C GLU A 200 3.18 32.87 1.00
N PRO A 201 3.43 32.50 2.28
CA PRO A 201 4.78 32.29 2.79
C PRO A 201 5.68 31.36 1.93
N LEU A 202 5.09 30.35 1.27
CA LEU A 202 5.85 29.41 0.43
C LEU A 202 6.38 30.04 -0.85
N LYS A 203 5.81 31.16 -1.30
CA LYS A 203 6.17 31.85 -2.55
C LYS A 203 7.66 32.23 -2.61
N HIS A 204 8.26 32.52 -1.46
CA HIS A 204 9.65 32.98 -1.37
C HIS A 204 10.67 31.84 -1.39
N LEU A 205 10.22 30.58 -1.33
CA LEU A 205 11.07 29.40 -1.25
C LEU A 205 11.44 28.89 -2.64
N THR A 206 12.46 29.50 -3.23
CA THR A 206 12.90 29.21 -4.60
C THR A 206 13.54 27.82 -4.78
N ASN A 207 14.04 27.20 -3.70
CA ASN A 207 14.64 25.87 -3.72
C ASN A 207 13.62 24.73 -3.51
N LEU A 208 12.35 25.06 -3.32
CA LEU A 208 11.29 24.11 -3.05
C LEU A 208 11.08 23.21 -4.29
N LYS A 209 11.15 21.90 -4.07
CA LYS A 209 11.04 20.85 -5.11
C LYS A 209 9.75 20.04 -4.97
N GLN A 210 9.23 19.93 -3.75
CA GLN A 210 8.03 19.16 -3.46
C GLN A 210 7.21 19.83 -2.36
N ILE A 211 5.90 19.95 -2.61
CA ILE A 211 4.92 20.50 -1.68
C ILE A 211 3.73 19.55 -1.59
N ARG A 212 3.38 19.16 -0.36
CA ARG A 212 2.17 18.39 -0.06
C ARG A 212 1.36 19.13 1.01
N ILE A 213 0.14 19.51 0.66
CA ILE A 213 -0.75 20.32 1.50
C ILE A 213 -2.20 19.80 1.47
N ASP A 214 -2.40 18.53 1.09
CA ASP A 214 -3.71 17.87 1.06
C ASP A 214 -4.48 18.02 2.38
N ASN A 215 -5.82 18.07 2.32
CA ASN A 215 -6.70 18.17 3.48
C ASN A 215 -6.43 19.40 4.37
N ASN A 216 -6.29 20.57 3.75
CA ASN A 216 -6.20 21.90 4.38
C ASN A 216 -7.36 22.81 3.93
N PHE A 217 -7.30 24.12 4.22
CA PHE A 217 -8.34 25.12 3.90
C PHE A 217 -7.80 26.31 3.08
N VAL A 218 -6.84 26.07 2.19
CA VAL A 218 -6.03 27.11 1.54
C VAL A 218 -6.85 27.98 0.59
N GLN A 219 -6.68 29.30 0.65
CA GLN A 219 -7.45 30.27 -0.14
C GLN A 219 -6.63 31.00 -1.24
N ASP A 220 -5.31 30.94 -1.21
CA ASP A 220 -4.37 31.73 -2.03
C ASP A 220 -3.48 30.86 -2.94
N LEU A 221 -4.13 29.99 -3.71
CA LEU A 221 -3.47 28.99 -4.57
C LEU A 221 -2.69 29.60 -5.74
N GLU A 222 -2.88 30.88 -6.05
CA GLU A 222 -2.12 31.61 -7.07
C GLU A 222 -0.60 31.57 -6.82
N TYR A 223 -0.17 31.34 -5.58
CA TYR A 223 1.24 31.29 -5.20
C TYR A 223 1.94 29.95 -5.53
N LEU A 224 1.19 28.94 -5.99
CA LEU A 224 1.73 27.64 -6.40
C LEU A 224 1.77 27.42 -7.92
N ALA A 225 1.62 28.49 -8.71
CA ALA A 225 1.51 28.42 -10.17
C ALA A 225 2.73 27.81 -10.89
N ASN A 226 3.89 27.69 -10.22
CA ASN A 226 5.15 27.22 -10.79
C ASN A 226 5.78 26.02 -10.06
N GLN A 227 5.04 25.32 -9.20
CA GLN A 227 5.53 24.20 -8.38
C GLN A 227 4.68 22.95 -8.63
N ASP A 228 5.23 21.74 -8.53
CA ASP A 228 4.44 20.51 -8.58
C ASP A 228 3.74 20.28 -7.23
N TRP A 229 2.42 20.47 -7.18
CA TRP A 229 1.59 20.25 -5.99
C TRP A 229 0.25 19.59 -6.36
N VAL A 230 -0.34 18.85 -5.41
CA VAL A 230 -1.61 18.14 -5.55
C VAL A 230 -2.46 18.48 -4.32
N CYS A 231 -3.79 18.64 -4.44
CA CYS A 231 -4.62 18.88 -3.26
C CYS A 231 -6.12 18.52 -3.39
N GLU A 232 -6.63 17.90 -2.32
CA GLU A 232 -8.03 17.98 -1.85
C GLU A 232 -8.14 19.13 -0.81
N GLN A 233 -8.90 20.19 -1.13
CA GLN A 233 -9.09 21.36 -0.24
C GLN A 233 -10.46 21.31 0.45
N LYS A 234 -10.49 21.69 1.72
CA LYS A 234 -11.72 21.87 2.52
C LYS A 234 -12.11 23.34 2.56
N VAL A 235 -13.38 23.63 2.84
CA VAL A 235 -13.85 25.00 3.09
C VAL A 235 -13.57 25.37 4.55
N PRO A 236 -12.86 26.48 4.83
CA PRO A 236 -12.57 26.88 6.21
C PRO A 236 -13.85 27.16 6.98
N THR A 237 -13.95 26.63 8.19
CA THR A 237 -15.01 27.02 9.13
C THR A 237 -14.62 28.31 9.86
N ASP A 238 -15.60 29.02 10.43
CA ASP A 238 -15.35 30.20 11.27
C ASP A 238 -14.37 29.91 12.42
N ALA A 239 -14.40 28.70 12.97
CA ALA A 239 -13.45 28.27 13.98
C ALA A 239 -12.01 28.20 13.45
N ASN A 240 -11.82 27.75 12.20
CA ASN A 240 -10.49 27.74 11.57
C ASN A 240 -9.99 29.16 11.31
N LEU A 241 -10.83 30.02 10.74
CA LEU A 241 -10.49 31.42 10.46
C LEU A 241 -10.15 32.18 11.76
N GLN A 242 -10.92 31.96 12.83
CA GLN A 242 -10.66 32.56 14.14
C GLN A 242 -9.34 32.06 14.76
N ALA A 243 -9.03 30.77 14.59
CA ALA A 243 -7.76 30.20 15.03
C ALA A 243 -6.57 30.78 14.25
N TYR A 244 -6.72 31.05 12.95
CA TYR A 244 -5.69 31.76 12.15
C TYR A 244 -5.45 33.19 12.64
N LEU A 245 -6.52 33.96 12.89
CA LEU A 245 -6.39 35.33 13.41
C LEU A 245 -5.70 35.36 14.78
N THR A 246 -6.05 34.39 15.63
CA THR A 246 -5.41 34.20 16.94
C THR A 246 -3.93 33.87 16.78
N ASP A 247 -3.57 32.92 15.92
CA ASP A 247 -2.18 32.54 15.74
C ASP A 247 -1.34 33.65 15.09
N THR A 248 -1.91 34.45 14.20
CA THR A 248 -1.20 35.57 13.56
C THR A 248 -1.13 36.84 14.40
N ASN A 249 -1.73 36.87 15.60
CA ASN A 249 -1.94 38.10 16.38
C ASN A 249 -2.58 39.23 15.53
N SER A 250 -3.47 38.86 14.61
CA SER A 250 -4.09 39.81 13.68
C SER A 250 -5.11 40.70 14.38
N SER A 251 -5.10 42.00 14.06
CA SER A 251 -6.08 42.97 14.55
C SER A 251 -7.36 43.02 13.69
N LEU A 252 -7.46 42.20 12.65
CA LEU A 252 -8.64 42.17 11.77
C LEU A 252 -9.82 41.47 12.46
N SER A 253 -11.03 41.98 12.25
CA SER A 253 -12.25 41.24 12.63
C SER A 253 -12.44 40.04 11.71
N LEU A 254 -13.10 38.99 12.21
CA LEU A 254 -13.43 37.79 11.43
C LEU A 254 -14.15 38.13 10.12
N GLU A 255 -15.10 39.06 10.17
CA GLU A 255 -15.85 39.51 8.99
C GLU A 255 -14.97 40.23 7.97
N VAL A 256 -14.07 41.12 8.42
CA VAL A 256 -13.12 41.79 7.51
C VAL A 256 -12.15 40.76 6.92
N PHE A 257 -11.63 39.83 7.71
CA PHE A 257 -10.73 38.80 7.22
C PHE A 257 -11.38 37.90 6.17
N LYS A 258 -12.63 37.45 6.41
CA LYS A 258 -13.43 36.70 5.42
C LYS A 258 -13.54 37.43 4.09
N THR A 259 -13.72 38.76 4.09
CA THR A 259 -13.80 39.54 2.85
C THR A 259 -12.46 39.65 2.12
N GLN A 260 -11.33 39.58 2.83
CA GLN A 260 -9.98 39.72 2.25
C GLN A 260 -9.46 38.41 1.64
N ILE A 261 -9.80 37.27 2.25
CA ILE A 261 -9.41 35.93 1.78
C ILE A 261 -10.45 35.28 0.87
N ALA A 262 -11.61 35.94 0.67
CA ALA A 262 -12.60 35.47 -0.29
C ALA A 262 -11.89 35.27 -1.65
N PRO A 263 -12.09 34.13 -2.32
CA PRO A 263 -11.36 33.80 -3.54
C PRO A 263 -11.51 34.92 -4.55
N LYS A 264 -10.45 35.69 -4.76
CA LYS A 264 -10.42 36.76 -5.75
C LYS A 264 -10.63 36.07 -7.09
N LYS A 265 -11.70 36.39 -7.83
CA LYS A 265 -11.90 35.91 -9.21
C LYS A 265 -10.63 36.26 -10.01
N ALA A 266 -9.75 35.28 -10.21
CA ALA A 266 -8.56 35.46 -11.00
C ALA A 266 -8.97 35.83 -12.43
N LYS A 267 -8.35 36.88 -12.99
CA LYS A 267 -8.42 37.16 -14.43
C LYS A 267 -7.95 35.91 -15.16
N SER A 268 -8.82 35.35 -16.00
CA SER A 268 -8.82 33.96 -16.45
C SER A 268 -7.66 33.51 -17.33
N ASP A 269 -6.67 34.34 -17.67
CA ASP A 269 -5.79 34.03 -18.82
C ASP A 269 -4.30 34.38 -18.64
N GLN A 270 -3.80 34.73 -17.44
CA GLN A 270 -2.39 35.17 -17.28
C GLN A 270 -1.61 34.64 -16.07
N LEU A 271 -2.12 33.64 -15.33
CA LEU A 271 -1.28 32.85 -14.43
C LEU A 271 -1.09 31.48 -15.05
N ILE A 272 0.16 31.21 -15.42
CA ILE A 272 0.65 29.97 -16.02
C ILE A 272 0.19 28.79 -15.17
N ALA A 273 -0.28 27.76 -15.86
CA ALA A 273 -0.96 26.60 -15.32
C ALA A 273 -0.12 25.77 -14.34
N PRO A 274 -0.59 25.55 -13.10
CA PRO A 274 -0.79 24.21 -12.61
C PRO A 274 -2.05 23.63 -13.29
N LEU A 275 -1.99 22.36 -13.68
CA LEU A 275 -2.95 21.59 -14.50
C LEU A 275 -4.38 21.46 -13.93
N LEU A 276 -5.04 22.59 -13.65
CA LEU A 276 -6.46 22.68 -13.32
C LEU A 276 -7.07 23.86 -14.07
N VAL A 277 -7.28 23.69 -15.38
CA VAL A 277 -8.16 24.60 -16.15
C VAL A 277 -9.60 24.13 -15.97
N LYS A 278 -10.39 24.96 -15.27
CA LYS A 278 -11.87 24.94 -15.19
C LYS A 278 -12.50 23.63 -14.69
N TYR A 279 -12.59 23.53 -13.36
CA TYR A 279 -13.76 22.95 -12.70
C TYR A 279 -14.98 23.83 -12.97
N ASP A 280 -15.60 23.62 -14.12
CA ASP A 280 -16.97 24.06 -14.37
C ASP A 280 -17.93 22.94 -13.94
N SER A 281 -19.03 23.36 -13.32
CA SER A 281 -20.25 22.73 -12.78
C SER A 281 -20.65 21.25 -12.98
N GLU A 282 -19.86 20.37 -13.60
CA GLU A 282 -20.29 19.02 -14.02
C GLU A 282 -19.45 17.82 -13.54
N MET A 283 -18.33 17.99 -12.81
CA MET A 283 -17.66 16.83 -12.18
C MET A 283 -18.45 16.40 -10.92
N PRO A 284 -18.94 15.15 -10.82
CA PRO A 284 -19.65 14.69 -9.63
C PRO A 284 -18.71 14.76 -8.41
N ASN A 285 -19.12 15.48 -7.36
CA ASN A 285 -18.33 15.69 -6.13
C ASN A 285 -17.79 14.40 -5.49
N LYS A 286 -18.36 13.24 -5.82
CA LYS A 286 -18.00 11.91 -5.29
C LYS A 286 -16.56 11.48 -5.59
N TYR A 287 -16.00 11.86 -6.74
CA TYR A 287 -14.70 11.32 -7.21
C TYR A 287 -13.50 12.23 -6.94
N LYS A 288 -13.70 13.32 -6.19
CA LYS A 288 -12.66 14.32 -5.90
C LYS A 288 -11.58 13.81 -4.94
N ASN A 289 -11.91 12.82 -4.11
CA ASN A 289 -11.09 12.38 -2.98
C ASN A 289 -10.25 11.14 -3.28
N GLU A 290 -10.34 10.59 -4.50
CA GLU A 290 -9.73 9.31 -4.88
C GLU A 290 -8.47 9.47 -5.77
N VAL A 291 -7.96 10.70 -5.89
CA VAL A 291 -6.72 11.02 -6.62
C VAL A 291 -5.53 10.96 -5.65
N HIS A 292 -4.59 10.06 -5.87
CA HIS A 292 -3.37 9.92 -5.07
C HIS A 292 -2.14 9.73 -5.97
N TYR A 293 -1.13 10.60 -5.88
CA TYR A 293 0.22 10.37 -6.45
C TYR A 293 0.26 9.95 -7.93
N ASN A 294 -0.02 10.86 -8.87
CA ASN A 294 -0.05 10.57 -10.32
C ASN A 294 -0.93 9.36 -10.70
N LYS A 295 -1.74 8.85 -9.77
CA LYS A 295 -2.65 7.72 -9.91
C LYS A 295 -4.03 8.17 -9.47
N LEU A 296 -5.02 7.98 -10.32
CA LEU A 296 -6.42 8.15 -9.95
C LEU A 296 -7.08 6.78 -9.94
N GLU A 297 -7.71 6.42 -8.83
CA GLU A 297 -8.46 5.17 -8.73
C GLU A 297 -9.91 5.48 -8.41
N VAL A 298 -10.82 5.20 -9.35
CA VAL A 298 -12.22 5.59 -9.24
C VAL A 298 -13.08 4.39 -8.85
N PHE A 299 -13.87 4.51 -7.78
CA PHE A 299 -14.79 3.47 -7.32
C PHE A 299 -16.26 3.87 -7.45
N SER A 300 -17.10 2.96 -7.99
CA SER A 300 -18.56 3.15 -7.99
C SER A 300 -19.32 1.86 -7.72
N ASP A 301 -20.17 1.88 -6.70
CA ASP A 301 -21.10 0.78 -6.42
C ASP A 301 -22.30 0.73 -7.37
N THR A 302 -22.53 1.80 -8.16
CA THR A 302 -23.72 1.96 -9.02
C THR A 302 -23.38 2.05 -10.52
N GLY A 303 -22.13 1.82 -10.90
CA GLY A 303 -21.65 2.00 -12.27
C GLY A 303 -21.15 3.43 -12.53
N ILE A 304 -19.92 3.61 -13.05
CA ILE A 304 -19.46 4.90 -13.57
C ILE A 304 -19.99 5.05 -15.01
N LYS A 305 -20.99 5.92 -15.20
CA LYS A 305 -21.66 6.11 -16.50
C LYS A 305 -21.10 7.24 -17.35
N ASP A 306 -20.47 8.24 -16.74
CA ASP A 306 -19.93 9.40 -17.44
C ASP A 306 -18.45 9.61 -17.08
N ILE A 307 -17.58 9.28 -18.03
CA ILE A 307 -16.13 9.48 -17.96
C ILE A 307 -15.66 10.62 -18.88
N LYS A 308 -16.56 11.47 -19.37
CA LYS A 308 -16.21 12.59 -20.27
C LYS A 308 -15.31 13.63 -19.62
N PHE A 309 -15.17 13.62 -18.30
CA PHE A 309 -14.25 14.48 -17.57
C PHE A 309 -12.78 14.06 -17.73
N MET A 310 -12.50 12.87 -18.27
CA MET A 310 -11.15 12.31 -18.30
C MET A 310 -10.22 12.99 -19.31
N ASP A 311 -10.72 13.77 -20.27
CA ASP A 311 -9.88 14.63 -21.12
C ASP A 311 -9.27 15.82 -20.34
N LYS A 312 -9.75 16.07 -19.12
CA LYS A 312 -9.33 17.19 -18.26
C LYS A 312 -8.44 16.77 -17.08
N ILE A 313 -8.17 15.47 -16.91
CA ILE A 313 -7.29 14.97 -15.83
C ILE A 313 -5.87 14.76 -16.35
N SER A 314 -4.87 15.04 -15.51
CA SER A 314 -3.45 14.81 -15.82
C SER A 314 -2.85 13.84 -14.81
N VAL A 315 -2.97 12.55 -15.09
CA VAL A 315 -2.46 11.44 -14.27
C VAL A 315 -1.64 10.47 -15.12
N GLU A 316 -0.64 9.83 -14.52
CA GLU A 316 0.17 8.80 -15.18
C GLU A 316 -0.47 7.41 -15.07
N CYS A 317 -1.25 7.18 -14.02
CA CYS A 317 -1.97 5.94 -13.77
C CYS A 317 -3.45 6.22 -13.54
N LEU A 318 -4.32 5.42 -14.14
CA LEU A 318 -5.76 5.49 -13.96
C LEU A 318 -6.31 4.09 -13.75
N ILE A 319 -7.06 3.90 -12.68
CA ILE A 319 -7.80 2.68 -12.40
C ILE A 319 -9.27 3.04 -12.33
N LEU A 320 -10.10 2.41 -13.16
CA LEU A 320 -11.55 2.56 -13.12
C LEU A 320 -12.15 1.24 -12.66
N ASN A 321 -12.93 1.30 -11.59
CA ASN A 321 -13.67 0.15 -11.10
C ASN A 321 -15.15 0.31 -11.43
N LYS A 322 -15.78 -0.72 -12.00
CA LYS A 322 -17.23 -0.75 -12.28
C LYS A 322 -17.71 0.38 -13.17
N CYS A 323 -17.00 0.66 -14.25
CA CYS A 323 -17.45 1.60 -15.28
C CYS A 323 -18.39 0.93 -16.28
N THR A 324 -19.44 1.60 -16.75
CA THR A 324 -20.40 1.03 -17.72
C THR A 324 -20.37 1.77 -19.07
N SER A 325 -19.43 2.70 -19.26
CA SER A 325 -19.24 3.42 -20.52
C SER A 325 -17.77 3.72 -20.74
N PHE A 326 -17.24 3.32 -21.89
CA PHE A 326 -15.85 3.57 -22.28
C PHE A 326 -15.81 4.53 -23.49
N SER A 327 -16.02 5.84 -23.26
CA SER A 327 -15.95 6.85 -24.31
C SER A 327 -15.13 8.08 -23.87
N PHE A 328 -14.18 8.49 -24.71
CA PHE A 328 -13.30 9.64 -24.46
C PHE A 328 -13.37 10.65 -25.59
N ARG A 329 -13.40 11.94 -25.25
CA ARG A 329 -13.21 13.02 -26.24
C ARG A 329 -11.76 13.15 -26.70
N ARG A 330 -10.82 13.00 -25.76
CA ARG A 330 -9.38 13.06 -26.00
C ARG A 330 -8.62 12.20 -24.99
N ALA A 331 -7.55 11.52 -25.42
CA ALA A 331 -6.65 10.84 -24.50
C ALA A 331 -5.85 11.83 -23.61
N PRO A 332 -5.72 11.59 -22.30
CA PRO A 332 -4.88 12.38 -21.41
C PRO A 332 -3.42 12.16 -21.75
N THR A 333 -2.68 13.23 -22.07
CA THR A 333 -1.33 13.15 -22.64
C THR A 333 -0.28 12.53 -21.72
N GLN A 334 -0.51 12.53 -20.41
CA GLN A 334 0.41 11.97 -19.41
C GLN A 334 0.08 10.52 -19.01
N LEU A 335 -1.05 9.97 -19.46
CA LEU A 335 -1.49 8.66 -18.99
C LEU A 335 -0.63 7.53 -19.55
N LEU A 336 0.17 6.87 -18.70
CA LEU A 336 1.06 5.76 -19.05
C LEU A 336 0.46 4.39 -18.67
N TYR A 337 -0.41 4.34 -17.67
CA TYR A 337 -0.98 3.11 -17.13
C TYR A 337 -2.50 3.22 -16.99
N LEU A 338 -3.25 2.29 -17.57
CA LEU A 338 -4.71 2.27 -17.50
C LEU A 338 -5.22 0.89 -17.09
N THR A 339 -6.03 0.82 -16.03
CA THR A 339 -6.71 -0.38 -15.56
C THR A 339 -8.22 -0.17 -15.60
N LEU A 340 -8.95 -1.11 -16.21
CA LEU A 340 -10.41 -1.17 -16.24
C LEU A 340 -10.84 -2.46 -15.56
N ASN A 341 -11.32 -2.35 -14.33
CA ASN A 341 -11.66 -3.48 -13.48
C ASN A 341 -13.17 -3.57 -13.25
N ASP A 342 -13.76 -4.72 -13.53
CA ASP A 342 -15.19 -4.99 -13.35
C ASP A 342 -16.08 -3.98 -14.10
N CYS A 343 -15.57 -3.42 -15.19
CA CYS A 343 -16.29 -2.46 -16.01
C CYS A 343 -17.22 -3.24 -16.96
N ASP A 344 -18.52 -2.99 -16.90
CA ASP A 344 -19.53 -3.64 -17.76
C ASP A 344 -19.50 -3.03 -19.18
N ILE A 345 -18.32 -3.04 -19.80
CA ILE A 345 -18.06 -2.46 -21.12
C ILE A 345 -17.92 -3.57 -22.16
N THR A 346 -18.46 -3.34 -23.35
CA THR A 346 -18.53 -4.33 -24.45
C THR A 346 -17.58 -4.01 -25.60
N ASP A 347 -17.06 -2.78 -25.65
CA ASP A 347 -16.07 -2.34 -26.63
C ASP A 347 -15.09 -1.32 -26.01
N LEU A 348 -14.00 -1.07 -26.73
CA LEU A 348 -12.93 -0.16 -26.35
C LEU A 348 -12.78 0.97 -27.38
N GLU A 349 -13.87 1.43 -27.98
CA GLU A 349 -13.81 2.53 -28.96
C GLU A 349 -13.17 3.79 -28.35
N GLY A 350 -12.27 4.43 -29.09
CA GLY A 350 -11.52 5.60 -28.63
C GLY A 350 -10.23 5.27 -27.87
N LEU A 351 -9.99 4.01 -27.49
CA LEU A 351 -8.72 3.60 -26.88
C LEU A 351 -7.51 3.90 -27.79
N GLN A 352 -7.71 3.95 -29.11
CA GLN A 352 -6.64 4.22 -30.07
C GLN A 352 -5.98 5.60 -29.89
N GLN A 353 -6.62 6.51 -29.15
CA GLN A 353 -6.05 7.82 -28.86
C GLN A 353 -4.91 7.77 -27.83
N PHE A 354 -4.78 6.69 -27.06
CA PHE A 354 -3.85 6.55 -25.93
C PHE A 354 -2.48 6.01 -26.34
N GLN A 355 -1.91 6.54 -27.41
CA GLN A 355 -0.68 6.03 -28.05
C GLN A 355 0.57 6.03 -27.15
N GLN A 356 0.53 6.78 -26.04
CA GLN A 356 1.60 6.87 -25.05
C GLN A 356 1.59 5.74 -24.01
N LEU A 357 0.49 4.97 -23.89
CA LEU A 357 0.34 3.94 -22.86
C LEU A 357 1.48 2.92 -22.90
N LYS A 358 1.94 2.56 -21.71
CA LYS A 358 2.97 1.53 -21.45
C LYS A 358 2.38 0.27 -20.85
N LYS A 359 1.29 0.40 -20.07
CA LYS A 359 0.58 -0.72 -19.46
C LYS A 359 -0.92 -0.55 -19.62
N PHE A 360 -1.59 -1.62 -20.01
CA PHE A 360 -3.05 -1.68 -20.07
C PHE A 360 -3.54 -2.95 -19.38
N GLU A 361 -4.54 -2.80 -18.52
CA GLU A 361 -5.18 -3.91 -17.81
C GLU A 361 -6.71 -3.85 -17.98
N LEU A 362 -7.30 -4.98 -18.38
CA LEU A 362 -8.73 -5.18 -18.51
C LEU A 362 -9.10 -6.42 -17.69
N ILE A 363 -9.76 -6.25 -16.54
CA ILE A 363 -9.94 -7.33 -15.57
C ILE A 363 -11.43 -7.47 -15.22
N LYS A 364 -12.01 -8.67 -15.28
CA LYS A 364 -13.44 -8.92 -14.94
C LYS A 364 -14.45 -8.17 -15.81
N ASN A 365 -14.13 -7.95 -17.08
CA ASN A 365 -15.05 -7.33 -18.03
C ASN A 365 -15.74 -8.44 -18.83
N THR A 366 -16.66 -9.18 -18.18
CA THR A 366 -17.19 -10.45 -18.70
C THR A 366 -17.94 -10.32 -20.03
N ASN A 367 -18.45 -9.14 -20.35
CA ASN A 367 -19.17 -8.86 -21.59
C ASN A 367 -18.24 -8.43 -22.75
N MET A 368 -16.94 -8.30 -22.52
CA MET A 368 -15.97 -7.94 -23.56
C MET A 368 -15.63 -9.14 -24.44
N GLN A 369 -16.02 -9.08 -25.71
CA GLN A 369 -15.79 -10.15 -26.71
C GLN A 369 -14.61 -9.87 -27.64
N SER A 370 -14.14 -8.61 -27.75
CA SER A 370 -13.04 -8.24 -28.63
C SER A 370 -12.21 -7.10 -28.07
N ILE A 371 -10.89 -7.18 -28.21
CA ILE A 371 -9.94 -6.13 -27.81
C ILE A 371 -9.21 -5.51 -29.01
N LYS A 372 -9.79 -5.56 -30.22
CA LYS A 372 -9.13 -5.11 -31.46
C LYS A 372 -8.55 -3.69 -31.39
N GLN A 373 -9.15 -2.79 -30.61
CA GLN A 373 -8.70 -1.42 -30.43
C GLN A 373 -7.37 -1.33 -29.65
N VAL A 374 -7.08 -2.30 -28.77
CA VAL A 374 -5.81 -2.39 -28.01
C VAL A 374 -4.62 -2.54 -28.95
N TYR A 375 -4.77 -3.23 -30.08
CA TYR A 375 -3.70 -3.48 -31.05
C TYR A 375 -3.16 -2.21 -31.73
N SER A 376 -3.82 -1.07 -31.57
CA SER A 376 -3.29 0.22 -32.02
C SER A 376 -2.23 0.81 -31.08
N LEU A 377 -2.08 0.29 -29.85
CA LEU A 377 -1.23 0.84 -28.80
C LEU A 377 0.21 0.31 -28.87
N THR A 378 0.90 0.60 -29.96
CA THR A 378 2.23 0.02 -30.30
C THR A 378 3.36 0.32 -29.29
N ASN A 379 3.13 1.21 -28.32
CA ASN A 379 4.07 1.52 -27.24
C ASN A 379 3.90 0.67 -25.97
N LEU A 380 2.90 -0.22 -25.92
CA LEU A 380 2.66 -1.10 -24.79
C LEU A 380 3.84 -2.02 -24.51
N LEU A 381 4.19 -2.11 -23.22
CA LEU A 381 5.19 -3.02 -22.67
C LEU A 381 4.53 -4.17 -21.89
N SER A 382 3.32 -3.95 -21.36
CA SER A 382 2.57 -4.93 -20.57
C SER A 382 1.09 -4.86 -20.90
N LEU A 383 0.49 -6.03 -21.13
CA LEU A 383 -0.94 -6.19 -21.40
C LEU A 383 -1.52 -7.28 -20.49
N THR A 384 -2.55 -6.91 -19.71
CA THR A 384 -3.33 -7.86 -18.91
C THR A 384 -4.78 -7.82 -19.39
N VAL A 385 -5.36 -8.94 -19.78
CA VAL A 385 -6.78 -9.07 -20.13
C VAL A 385 -7.29 -10.35 -19.49
N ASN A 386 -7.92 -10.24 -18.32
CA ASN A 386 -8.34 -11.40 -17.55
C ASN A 386 -9.85 -11.38 -17.29
N ASP A 387 -10.47 -12.56 -17.25
CA ASP A 387 -11.90 -12.71 -16.94
C ASP A 387 -12.79 -11.90 -17.90
N THR A 388 -12.60 -12.16 -19.20
CA THR A 388 -13.41 -11.63 -20.31
C THR A 388 -13.83 -12.77 -21.26
N THR A 389 -14.39 -12.47 -22.43
CA THR A 389 -14.87 -13.49 -23.38
C THR A 389 -14.20 -13.41 -24.77
N ILE A 390 -13.01 -12.79 -24.85
CA ILE A 390 -12.25 -12.69 -26.10
C ILE A 390 -11.85 -14.06 -26.67
N THR A 391 -11.94 -14.21 -27.98
CA THR A 391 -11.76 -15.50 -28.69
C THR A 391 -10.44 -15.63 -29.45
N ASN A 392 -9.82 -14.52 -29.84
CA ASN A 392 -8.64 -14.52 -30.68
C ASN A 392 -7.74 -13.30 -30.43
N LEU A 393 -6.51 -13.40 -30.92
CA LEU A 393 -5.45 -12.41 -30.75
C LEU A 393 -4.99 -11.79 -32.09
N VAL A 394 -5.76 -11.94 -33.17
CA VAL A 394 -5.36 -11.44 -34.49
C VAL A 394 -5.23 -9.91 -34.43
N GLY A 395 -4.04 -9.40 -34.74
CA GLY A 395 -3.68 -7.99 -34.64
C GLY A 395 -2.69 -7.71 -33.51
N ILE A 396 -2.51 -8.61 -32.53
CA ILE A 396 -1.55 -8.42 -31.44
C ILE A 396 -0.11 -8.31 -31.92
N GLU A 397 0.20 -8.80 -33.12
CA GLU A 397 1.49 -8.73 -33.80
C GLU A 397 2.02 -7.30 -33.94
N SER A 398 1.12 -6.31 -33.95
CA SER A 398 1.48 -4.89 -34.01
C SER A 398 2.17 -4.39 -32.74
N LEU A 399 1.97 -5.06 -31.60
CA LEU A 399 2.49 -4.69 -30.28
C LEU A 399 3.95 -5.14 -30.10
N SER A 400 4.81 -4.78 -31.06
CA SER A 400 6.21 -5.23 -31.15
C SER A 400 7.10 -4.97 -29.92
N LYS A 401 6.72 -4.02 -29.04
CA LYS A 401 7.45 -3.70 -27.80
C LYS A 401 6.98 -4.48 -26.57
N LEU A 402 5.94 -5.32 -26.72
CA LEU A 402 5.29 -6.02 -25.63
C LEU A 402 6.26 -7.03 -24.99
N GLN A 403 6.37 -6.96 -23.67
CA GLN A 403 7.27 -7.79 -22.86
C GLN A 403 6.50 -8.74 -21.95
N TYR A 404 5.31 -8.34 -21.49
CA TYR A 404 4.51 -9.11 -20.54
C TYR A 404 3.07 -9.21 -21.03
N ILE A 405 2.55 -10.44 -21.08
CA ILE A 405 1.17 -10.74 -21.44
C ILE A 405 0.54 -11.61 -20.35
N ASP A 406 -0.62 -11.20 -19.86
CA ASP A 406 -1.52 -12.02 -19.04
C ASP A 406 -2.90 -12.03 -19.68
N LEU A 407 -3.36 -13.20 -20.11
CA LEU A 407 -4.61 -13.41 -20.85
C LEU A 407 -5.43 -14.52 -20.20
N ARG A 408 -5.31 -14.71 -18.89
CA ARG A 408 -5.97 -15.81 -18.19
C ARG A 408 -7.48 -15.64 -18.15
N ASP A 409 -8.20 -16.75 -18.10
CA ASP A 409 -9.66 -16.73 -17.94
C ASP A 409 -10.40 -16.02 -19.09
N ASN A 410 -10.11 -16.42 -20.34
CA ASN A 410 -10.85 -15.96 -21.52
C ASN A 410 -11.34 -17.14 -22.38
N CYS A 411 -11.63 -16.87 -23.66
CA CYS A 411 -12.11 -17.84 -24.65
C CYS A 411 -11.13 -17.99 -25.83
N ILE A 412 -9.83 -17.71 -25.62
CA ILE A 412 -8.86 -17.65 -26.73
C ILE A 412 -8.62 -19.04 -27.30
N VAL A 413 -8.69 -19.18 -28.62
CA VAL A 413 -8.57 -20.48 -29.30
C VAL A 413 -7.18 -20.69 -29.93
N SER A 414 -6.49 -19.62 -30.31
CA SER A 414 -5.16 -19.68 -30.94
C SER A 414 -4.23 -18.59 -30.42
N VAL A 415 -2.96 -18.96 -30.23
CA VAL A 415 -1.85 -18.08 -29.85
C VAL A 415 -0.83 -17.88 -30.99
N GLU A 416 -1.13 -18.36 -32.19
CA GLU A 416 -0.29 -18.17 -33.38
C GLU A 416 0.16 -16.70 -33.58
N PRO A 417 -0.70 -15.68 -33.42
CA PRO A 417 -0.30 -14.27 -33.52
C PRO A 417 0.90 -13.88 -32.65
N VAL A 418 1.01 -14.47 -31.45
CA VAL A 418 2.05 -14.13 -30.46
C VAL A 418 3.45 -14.50 -30.94
N LYS A 419 3.60 -15.42 -31.91
CA LYS A 419 4.89 -15.86 -32.47
C LYS A 419 5.77 -14.71 -32.97
N SER A 420 5.16 -13.63 -33.45
CA SER A 420 5.85 -12.46 -34.00
C SER A 420 6.47 -11.55 -32.92
N LEU A 421 6.10 -11.70 -31.65
CA LEU A 421 6.50 -10.81 -30.56
C LEU A 421 7.86 -11.20 -29.96
N GLN A 422 8.93 -10.73 -30.58
CA GLN A 422 10.31 -11.11 -30.23
C GLN A 422 10.79 -10.60 -28.85
N ASN A 423 10.16 -9.55 -28.31
CA ASN A 423 10.54 -8.95 -27.02
C ASN A 423 9.81 -9.57 -25.81
N LEU A 424 8.98 -10.58 -26.06
CA LEU A 424 8.11 -11.16 -25.06
C LEU A 424 8.90 -11.98 -24.04
N LYS A 425 8.78 -11.59 -22.76
CA LYS A 425 9.49 -12.18 -21.62
C LYS A 425 8.61 -13.12 -20.82
N GLN A 426 7.29 -12.92 -20.82
CA GLN A 426 6.34 -13.70 -20.01
C GLN A 426 4.95 -13.72 -20.66
N VAL A 427 4.30 -14.89 -20.63
CA VAL A 427 2.98 -15.13 -21.27
C VAL A 427 2.08 -15.99 -20.39
N LEU A 428 1.16 -15.41 -19.63
CA LEU A 428 0.15 -16.15 -18.85
C LEU A 428 -1.10 -16.36 -19.71
N ILE A 429 -1.55 -17.60 -19.91
CA ILE A 429 -2.67 -17.93 -20.83
C ILE A 429 -3.61 -19.03 -20.30
N ASP A 430 -3.59 -19.29 -18.99
CA ASP A 430 -4.46 -20.27 -18.35
C ASP A 430 -5.95 -20.05 -18.64
N ASN A 431 -6.73 -21.12 -18.57
CA ASN A 431 -8.18 -21.08 -18.57
C ASN A 431 -8.78 -20.44 -19.85
N ASN A 432 -8.20 -20.78 -21.00
CA ASN A 432 -8.63 -20.45 -22.37
C ASN A 432 -9.02 -21.72 -23.13
N PHE A 433 -9.13 -21.68 -24.47
CA PHE A 433 -9.46 -22.81 -25.34
C PHE A 433 -8.32 -23.21 -26.29
N ILE A 434 -7.07 -22.84 -25.95
CA ILE A 434 -5.93 -22.96 -26.86
C ILE A 434 -5.55 -24.43 -27.07
N GLN A 435 -5.50 -24.88 -28.32
CA GLN A 435 -5.19 -26.27 -28.68
C GLN A 435 -3.77 -26.46 -29.26
N ASP A 436 -3.14 -25.36 -29.68
CA ASP A 436 -1.81 -25.34 -30.29
C ASP A 436 -0.88 -24.39 -29.55
N MET A 437 0.18 -24.94 -28.97
CA MET A 437 1.18 -24.17 -28.23
C MET A 437 2.54 -24.14 -28.92
N GLU A 438 2.67 -24.67 -30.14
CA GLU A 438 3.95 -24.68 -30.87
C GLU A 438 4.51 -23.26 -31.04
N HIS A 439 3.63 -22.28 -31.18
CA HIS A 439 3.95 -20.86 -31.34
C HIS A 439 4.44 -20.18 -30.04
N LEU A 440 4.34 -20.88 -28.92
CA LEU A 440 4.85 -20.49 -27.62
C LEU A 440 6.09 -21.32 -27.23
N THR A 441 6.97 -21.67 -28.18
CA THR A 441 8.21 -22.41 -27.87
C THR A 441 9.48 -21.56 -27.93
N ASN A 442 9.40 -20.33 -28.47
CA ASN A 442 10.57 -19.48 -28.74
C ASN A 442 10.88 -18.40 -27.68
N THR A 443 10.00 -18.09 -26.72
CA THR A 443 10.37 -17.16 -25.64
C THR A 443 11.10 -17.90 -24.52
N GLN A 444 12.28 -17.44 -24.12
CA GLN A 444 13.18 -18.14 -23.18
C GLN A 444 12.67 -18.24 -21.72
N ASN A 445 11.40 -17.89 -21.43
CA ASN A 445 10.84 -17.78 -20.09
C ASN A 445 9.34 -18.20 -20.04
N TYR A 446 8.99 -19.37 -20.57
CA TYR A 446 7.69 -19.97 -20.24
C TYR A 446 7.76 -20.59 -18.85
N SER A 447 6.77 -20.33 -17.99
CA SER A 447 6.39 -21.33 -17.01
C SER A 447 5.49 -22.32 -17.75
N SER A 448 5.93 -23.57 -17.84
CA SER A 448 5.14 -24.68 -18.40
C SER A 448 3.85 -24.98 -17.66
N ASP A 449 3.63 -24.30 -16.53
CA ASP A 449 2.47 -24.51 -15.68
C ASP A 449 1.18 -24.10 -16.38
N TRP A 450 1.27 -23.25 -17.42
CA TRP A 450 0.08 -22.67 -18.07
C TRP A 450 -0.53 -23.50 -19.19
N ILE A 451 0.14 -24.58 -19.57
CA ILE A 451 -0.20 -25.37 -20.74
C ILE A 451 -1.37 -26.34 -20.44
N TYR A 452 -1.58 -26.70 -19.17
CA TYR A 452 -2.53 -27.76 -18.80
C TYR A 452 -3.94 -27.27 -18.45
N TYR A 453 -4.13 -25.95 -18.35
CA TYR A 453 -5.39 -25.37 -17.89
C TYR A 453 -6.25 -24.81 -19.02
N GLN A 454 -6.24 -25.45 -20.18
CA GLN A 454 -7.14 -25.09 -21.28
C GLN A 454 -8.48 -25.82 -21.11
N LYS A 455 -9.58 -25.07 -21.20
CA LYS A 455 -10.95 -25.59 -21.31
C LYS A 455 -11.15 -26.24 -22.69
N GLU A 456 -12.19 -27.07 -22.80
CA GLU A 456 -12.66 -27.52 -24.11
C GLU A 456 -13.56 -26.44 -24.73
N ALA A 457 -13.27 -26.05 -25.97
CA ALA A 457 -14.07 -25.08 -26.71
C ALA A 457 -15.45 -25.67 -27.04
N THR A 458 -16.51 -24.90 -26.83
CA THR A 458 -17.83 -25.25 -27.36
C THR A 458 -17.96 -24.91 -28.84
N ASP A 459 -18.96 -25.47 -29.51
CA ASP A 459 -19.28 -25.13 -30.90
C ASP A 459 -19.55 -23.64 -31.09
N ASP A 460 -20.15 -22.99 -30.09
CA ASP A 460 -20.43 -21.56 -30.07
C ASP A 460 -19.15 -20.73 -29.93
N ASP A 461 -18.18 -21.18 -29.11
CA ASP A 461 -16.87 -20.53 -28.99
C ASP A 461 -16.09 -20.58 -30.31
N LEU A 462 -16.08 -21.75 -30.95
CA LEU A 462 -15.39 -21.99 -32.22
C LEU A 462 -16.05 -21.23 -33.38
N THR A 463 -17.38 -21.15 -33.39
CA THR A 463 -18.12 -20.37 -34.40
C THR A 463 -17.84 -18.88 -34.25
N ARG A 464 -17.78 -18.35 -33.02
CA ARG A 464 -17.35 -16.98 -32.77
C ARG A 464 -15.90 -16.74 -33.21
N TYR A 465 -14.99 -17.66 -32.91
CA TYR A 465 -13.61 -17.56 -33.39
C TYR A 465 -13.51 -17.45 -34.92
N ILE A 466 -14.25 -18.25 -35.68
CA ILE A 466 -14.29 -18.18 -37.15
C ILE A 466 -14.77 -16.80 -37.61
N ALA A 467 -15.85 -16.31 -37.01
CA ALA A 467 -16.42 -15.00 -37.31
C ALA A 467 -15.43 -13.87 -37.00
N ASP A 468 -14.79 -13.90 -35.83
CA ASP A 468 -13.90 -12.83 -35.39
C ASP A 468 -12.57 -12.79 -36.18
N THR A 469 -12.10 -13.94 -36.67
CA THR A 469 -10.85 -14.05 -37.44
C THR A 469 -11.05 -13.92 -38.94
N ASN A 470 -12.29 -13.84 -39.42
CA ASN A 470 -12.65 -13.91 -40.85
C ASN A 470 -12.02 -15.13 -41.55
N GLN A 471 -11.91 -16.27 -40.86
CA GLN A 471 -11.35 -17.48 -41.45
C GLN A 471 -12.34 -18.11 -42.44
N ASN A 472 -11.88 -18.41 -43.66
CA ASN A 472 -12.62 -19.20 -44.65
C ASN A 472 -12.51 -20.70 -44.33
N LEU A 473 -12.90 -21.11 -43.12
CA LEU A 473 -12.91 -22.50 -42.67
C LEU A 473 -14.29 -22.85 -42.10
N SER A 474 -14.77 -24.06 -42.39
CA SER A 474 -15.95 -24.61 -41.73
C SER A 474 -15.63 -25.02 -40.28
N LEU A 475 -16.67 -25.06 -39.43
CA LEU A 475 -16.55 -25.54 -38.05
C LEU A 475 -15.94 -26.96 -37.97
N GLN A 476 -16.25 -27.83 -38.93
CA GLN A 476 -15.70 -29.19 -39.00
C GLN A 476 -14.19 -29.18 -39.30
N GLU A 477 -13.74 -28.37 -40.26
CA GLU A 477 -12.32 -28.26 -40.62
C GLU A 477 -11.50 -27.68 -39.47
N LEU A 478 -12.04 -26.67 -38.78
CA LEU A 478 -11.37 -26.06 -37.62
C LEU A 478 -11.21 -27.07 -36.47
N LYS A 479 -12.27 -27.81 -36.13
CA LYS A 479 -12.22 -28.87 -35.09
C LYS A 479 -11.18 -29.95 -35.44
N ALA A 480 -11.14 -30.39 -36.69
CA ALA A 480 -10.18 -31.40 -37.14
C ALA A 480 -8.72 -30.91 -37.01
N SER A 481 -8.46 -29.65 -37.37
CA SER A 481 -7.15 -29.01 -37.22
C SER A 481 -6.72 -28.93 -35.75
N PHE A 482 -7.64 -28.55 -34.85
CA PHE A 482 -7.36 -28.47 -33.43
C PHE A 482 -7.09 -29.80 -32.76
N GLU A 483 -7.83 -30.86 -33.10
CA GLU A 483 -7.53 -32.20 -32.57
C GLU A 483 -6.14 -32.70 -33.00
N ALA A 484 -5.71 -32.39 -34.23
CA ALA A 484 -4.36 -32.70 -34.68
C ALA A 484 -3.29 -31.92 -33.88
N LYS A 485 -3.51 -30.61 -33.68
CA LYS A 485 -2.61 -29.73 -32.91
C LYS A 485 -2.56 -30.08 -31.42
N LYS A 486 -3.69 -30.45 -30.82
CA LYS A 486 -3.81 -30.92 -29.42
C LYS A 486 -2.95 -32.15 -29.17
N ARG A 487 -2.93 -33.12 -30.10
CA ARG A 487 -2.06 -34.31 -30.02
C ARG A 487 -0.58 -33.93 -30.04
N ARG A 488 -0.17 -33.00 -30.91
CA ARG A 488 1.21 -32.53 -31.02
C ARG A 488 1.66 -31.73 -29.79
N THR A 489 0.79 -30.85 -29.28
CA THR A 489 1.02 -30.13 -28.02
C THR A 489 1.15 -31.10 -26.83
N ALA A 490 0.32 -32.16 -26.77
CA ALA A 490 0.44 -33.21 -25.76
C ALA A 490 1.74 -34.04 -25.85
N GLU A 491 2.38 -34.10 -27.02
CA GLU A 491 3.72 -34.68 -27.18
C GLU A 491 4.82 -33.73 -26.70
N LEU A 492 4.72 -32.43 -26.99
CA LEU A 492 5.65 -31.40 -26.49
C LEU A 492 5.61 -31.28 -24.97
N ILE A 493 4.42 -31.26 -24.36
CA ILE A 493 4.24 -31.24 -22.90
C ILE A 493 4.81 -32.50 -22.26
N ARG A 494 4.71 -33.67 -22.88
CA ARG A 494 5.27 -34.91 -22.32
C ARG A 494 6.79 -34.85 -22.10
N ASN A 495 7.50 -33.98 -22.82
CA ASN A 495 8.95 -33.85 -22.77
C ASN A 495 9.44 -32.68 -21.89
N TYR A 496 8.57 -31.76 -21.46
CA TYR A 496 8.94 -30.57 -20.67
C TYR A 496 9.18 -30.80 -19.14
N PRO A 497 8.50 -31.72 -18.43
CA PRO A 497 8.57 -31.86 -16.96
C PRO A 497 9.98 -32.05 -16.39
N ALA A 498 10.89 -32.67 -17.15
CA ALA A 498 12.20 -33.06 -16.64
C ALA A 498 13.05 -31.90 -16.10
N ALA A 499 12.98 -30.70 -16.70
CA ALA A 499 13.78 -29.56 -16.25
C ALA A 499 13.24 -28.91 -14.97
N TYR A 500 11.91 -28.76 -14.87
CA TYR A 500 11.25 -28.25 -13.65
C TYR A 500 11.39 -29.25 -12.51
N ASP A 501 11.11 -30.53 -12.77
CA ASP A 501 11.24 -31.60 -11.79
C ASP A 501 12.69 -31.70 -11.29
N ALA A 502 13.69 -31.60 -12.18
CA ALA A 502 15.10 -31.56 -11.78
C ALA A 502 15.43 -30.33 -10.91
N LYS A 503 14.93 -29.13 -11.25
CA LYS A 503 15.12 -27.91 -10.44
C LYS A 503 14.52 -28.09 -9.04
N MET A 504 13.26 -28.51 -8.96
CA MET A 504 12.54 -28.66 -7.68
C MET A 504 13.11 -29.81 -6.86
N LYS A 505 13.49 -30.92 -7.50
CA LYS A 505 14.23 -32.00 -6.86
C LYS A 505 15.53 -31.50 -6.24
N ALA A 506 16.35 -30.79 -7.00
CA ALA A 506 17.59 -30.22 -6.47
C ALA A 506 17.35 -29.32 -5.25
N LYS A 507 16.26 -28.54 -5.27
CA LYS A 507 15.86 -27.62 -4.20
C LYS A 507 15.39 -28.34 -2.93
N TYR A 508 14.58 -29.39 -3.05
CA TYR A 508 13.89 -30.02 -1.92
C TYR A 508 14.38 -31.43 -1.53
N GLN A 509 15.26 -32.07 -2.31
CA GLN A 509 15.73 -33.43 -2.02
C GLN A 509 16.28 -33.63 -0.60
N ASN A 510 16.95 -32.61 -0.06
CA ASN A 510 17.55 -32.67 1.28
C ASN A 510 16.55 -32.34 2.41
N GLN A 511 15.31 -31.99 2.07
CA GLN A 511 14.25 -31.65 3.02
C GLN A 511 13.23 -32.78 3.19
N VAL A 512 13.39 -33.88 2.43
CA VAL A 512 12.55 -35.07 2.56
C VAL A 512 12.91 -35.80 3.85
N THR A 513 11.93 -35.98 4.71
CA THR A 513 12.07 -36.67 6.00
C THR A 513 11.37 -38.02 5.95
N GLN A 514 11.83 -38.99 6.75
CA GLN A 514 11.16 -40.28 6.89
C GLN A 514 10.18 -40.23 8.06
N SER A 515 8.98 -40.77 7.86
CA SER A 515 7.97 -40.97 8.91
C SER A 515 7.48 -42.42 8.91
N SER A 516 6.76 -42.81 9.96
CA SER A 516 6.11 -44.12 10.06
C SER A 516 5.09 -44.40 8.95
N TYR A 517 4.63 -43.35 8.24
CA TYR A 517 3.63 -43.45 7.17
C TYR A 517 4.24 -43.33 5.77
N GLY A 518 5.53 -42.95 5.69
CA GLY A 518 6.31 -42.82 4.45
C GLY A 518 7.10 -41.51 4.37
N PRO A 519 7.80 -41.26 3.25
CA PRO A 519 8.59 -40.04 3.05
C PRO A 519 7.70 -38.79 3.02
N ARG A 520 8.06 -37.77 3.80
CA ARG A 520 7.33 -36.51 4.01
C ARG A 520 8.14 -35.31 3.54
N LEU A 521 7.47 -34.34 2.94
CA LEU A 521 8.04 -33.05 2.59
C LEU A 521 7.14 -31.92 3.09
N MET A 522 7.73 -30.97 3.80
CA MET A 522 7.05 -29.76 4.26
C MET A 522 7.72 -28.55 3.61
N ILE A 523 6.93 -27.72 2.95
CA ILE A 523 7.41 -26.54 2.25
C ILE A 523 6.66 -25.31 2.75
N THR A 524 7.40 -24.25 3.05
CA THR A 524 6.86 -23.05 3.71
C THR A 524 7.20 -21.78 2.91
N ASN A 525 6.18 -20.96 2.63
CA ASN A 525 6.23 -19.65 1.98
C ASN A 525 6.93 -19.62 0.61
N ASP A 526 7.00 -20.76 -0.09
CA ASP A 526 7.69 -20.83 -1.37
C ASP A 526 6.75 -20.46 -2.53
N GLN A 527 6.99 -19.28 -3.08
CA GLN A 527 6.19 -18.74 -4.19
C GLN A 527 6.59 -19.30 -5.56
N GLU A 528 7.65 -20.12 -5.63
CA GLU A 528 8.09 -20.77 -6.88
C GLU A 528 7.40 -22.11 -7.12
N ILE A 529 6.72 -22.68 -6.11
CA ILE A 529 5.97 -23.93 -6.28
C ILE A 529 4.73 -23.65 -7.10
N ARG A 530 4.65 -24.31 -8.26
CA ARG A 530 3.52 -24.19 -9.19
C ARG A 530 2.85 -25.52 -9.46
N ASP A 531 3.61 -26.59 -9.38
CA ASP A 531 3.16 -27.97 -9.56
C ASP A 531 3.81 -28.89 -8.53
N VAL A 532 3.05 -29.90 -8.09
CA VAL A 532 3.48 -30.87 -7.07
C VAL A 532 3.98 -32.20 -7.67
N SER A 533 4.06 -32.36 -8.98
CA SER A 533 4.45 -33.65 -9.60
C SER A 533 5.90 -34.05 -9.32
N PHE A 534 6.79 -33.07 -9.12
CA PHE A 534 8.19 -33.29 -8.74
C PHE A 534 8.34 -34.16 -7.47
N VAL A 535 7.32 -34.21 -6.61
CA VAL A 535 7.33 -35.02 -5.39
C VAL A 535 7.38 -36.52 -5.68
N GLN A 536 6.97 -36.93 -6.89
CA GLN A 536 7.14 -38.30 -7.38
C GLN A 536 8.62 -38.66 -7.51
N GLU A 537 9.44 -37.77 -8.07
CA GLU A 537 10.89 -38.00 -8.18
C GLU A 537 11.60 -38.01 -6.83
N LEU A 538 11.00 -37.35 -5.83
CA LEU A 538 11.47 -37.34 -4.45
C LEU A 538 10.97 -38.55 -3.64
N GLY A 539 10.11 -39.41 -4.21
CA GLY A 539 9.50 -40.52 -3.48
C GLY A 539 8.57 -40.08 -2.35
N VAL A 540 8.16 -38.81 -2.33
CA VAL A 540 7.35 -38.23 -1.28
C VAL A 540 5.93 -38.76 -1.36
N THR A 541 5.42 -39.20 -0.22
CA THR A 541 4.08 -39.76 -0.04
C THR A 541 3.16 -38.80 0.73
N HIS A 542 3.74 -37.86 1.48
CA HIS A 542 3.03 -36.88 2.31
C HIS A 542 3.59 -35.47 2.05
N LEU A 543 2.75 -34.56 1.53
CA LEU A 543 3.15 -33.21 1.17
C LEU A 543 2.35 -32.15 1.94
N ASN A 544 3.06 -31.26 2.63
CA ASN A 544 2.49 -30.08 3.27
C ASN A 544 3.04 -28.80 2.63
N LEU A 545 2.14 -27.91 2.19
CA LEU A 545 2.45 -26.64 1.54
C LEU A 545 1.88 -25.48 2.36
N ILE A 546 2.69 -24.86 3.20
CA ILE A 546 2.27 -23.75 4.06
C ILE A 546 2.63 -22.43 3.37
N GLY A 547 1.68 -21.52 3.15
CA GLY A 547 1.93 -20.19 2.57
C GLY A 547 2.43 -20.18 1.11
N CYS A 548 2.36 -21.30 0.39
CA CYS A 548 2.74 -21.39 -1.02
C CYS A 548 1.55 -21.00 -1.91
N GLN A 549 1.69 -20.06 -2.85
CA GLN A 549 0.59 -19.63 -3.71
C GLN A 549 0.54 -20.43 -5.02
N ASN A 550 -0.65 -20.94 -5.38
CA ASN A 550 -0.95 -21.63 -6.65
C ASN A 550 -0.27 -23.00 -6.85
N ALA A 551 -0.41 -23.91 -5.88
CA ALA A 551 0.05 -25.28 -6.04
C ALA A 551 -1.01 -26.13 -6.76
N HIS A 552 -0.75 -26.49 -8.02
CA HIS A 552 -1.64 -27.34 -8.80
C HIS A 552 -1.07 -28.74 -9.05
N VAL A 553 -1.86 -29.61 -9.69
CA VAL A 553 -1.49 -30.98 -10.05
C VAL A 553 -1.54 -31.15 -11.57
N LEU A 554 -0.44 -30.86 -12.26
CA LEU A 554 -0.27 -31.02 -13.71
C LEU A 554 -0.12 -32.50 -14.07
N ARG A 555 0.76 -33.21 -13.35
CA ARG A 555 0.95 -34.66 -13.42
C ARG A 555 0.70 -35.25 -12.05
N ALA A 556 -0.22 -36.20 -11.95
CA ALA A 556 -0.55 -36.81 -10.68
C ALA A 556 0.64 -37.63 -10.16
N PRO A 557 1.25 -37.28 -9.02
CA PRO A 557 2.24 -38.14 -8.39
C PRO A 557 1.55 -39.43 -7.95
N VAL A 558 1.88 -40.53 -8.62
CA VAL A 558 1.18 -41.83 -8.44
C VAL A 558 1.31 -42.35 -7.00
N ASN A 559 2.36 -41.93 -6.28
CA ASN A 559 2.72 -42.33 -4.93
C ASN A 559 2.24 -41.36 -3.83
N LEU A 560 1.63 -40.22 -4.18
CA LEU A 560 1.18 -39.27 -3.16
C LEU A 560 -0.10 -39.78 -2.48
N ARG A 561 -0.04 -39.89 -1.14
CA ARG A 561 -1.12 -40.41 -0.29
C ARG A 561 -1.76 -39.33 0.56
N CYS A 562 -1.02 -38.26 0.91
CA CYS A 562 -1.53 -37.14 1.69
C CYS A 562 -1.12 -35.80 1.08
N LEU A 563 -2.08 -34.87 0.95
CA LEU A 563 -1.88 -33.51 0.46
C LEU A 563 -2.56 -32.48 1.36
N CYS A 564 -1.76 -31.56 1.90
CA CYS A 564 -2.20 -30.48 2.78
C CYS A 564 -1.67 -29.11 2.31
N PRO A 565 -2.36 -28.39 1.43
CA PRO A 565 -2.07 -27.00 1.14
C PRO A 565 -2.73 -26.11 2.21
N HIS A 566 -1.91 -25.36 2.95
CA HIS A 566 -2.33 -24.34 3.89
C HIS A 566 -1.90 -22.98 3.35
N THR A 567 -2.68 -22.42 2.42
CA THR A 567 -2.29 -21.19 1.71
C THR A 567 -3.09 -19.96 2.11
N SER A 568 -4.22 -20.16 2.80
CA SER A 568 -5.27 -19.18 3.16
C SER A 568 -5.85 -18.36 2.01
N THR A 569 -5.45 -18.66 0.78
CA THR A 569 -5.77 -17.89 -0.44
C THR A 569 -6.12 -18.78 -1.62
N LEU A 570 -6.15 -20.12 -1.45
CA LEU A 570 -6.37 -21.04 -2.55
C LEU A 570 -7.81 -20.91 -3.06
N LYS A 571 -7.98 -20.56 -4.34
CA LYS A 571 -9.31 -20.46 -4.98
C LYS A 571 -9.75 -21.75 -5.67
N THR A 572 -8.80 -22.61 -6.04
CA THR A 572 -9.05 -23.88 -6.73
C THR A 572 -7.85 -24.83 -6.62
N MET A 573 -8.09 -26.14 -6.72
CA MET A 573 -7.05 -27.17 -6.85
C MET A 573 -7.36 -28.07 -8.07
N LYS A 574 -7.20 -27.53 -9.27
CA LYS A 574 -7.44 -28.28 -10.52
C LYS A 574 -6.41 -29.40 -10.71
N GLY A 575 -6.88 -30.57 -11.15
CA GLY A 575 -6.05 -31.75 -11.42
C GLY A 575 -5.90 -32.69 -10.22
N VAL A 576 -6.37 -32.31 -9.03
CA VAL A 576 -6.32 -33.15 -7.83
C VAL A 576 -7.03 -34.49 -8.06
N GLU A 577 -8.11 -34.50 -8.84
CA GLU A 577 -8.87 -35.69 -9.18
C GLU A 577 -8.03 -36.78 -9.88
N ARG A 578 -6.86 -36.42 -10.42
CA ARG A 578 -5.95 -37.35 -11.10
C ARG A 578 -5.06 -38.11 -10.14
N ILE A 579 -4.94 -37.69 -8.87
CA ILE A 579 -4.13 -38.37 -7.84
C ILE A 579 -4.93 -39.56 -7.30
N SER A 580 -5.06 -40.61 -8.11
CA SER A 580 -5.83 -41.82 -7.75
C SER A 580 -5.29 -42.53 -6.49
N GLY A 581 -4.03 -42.25 -6.11
CA GLY A 581 -3.37 -42.75 -4.89
C GLY A 581 -3.70 -41.99 -3.61
N LEU A 582 -4.38 -40.83 -3.70
CA LEU A 582 -4.60 -39.94 -2.57
C LEU A 582 -5.59 -40.56 -1.57
N GLU A 583 -5.17 -40.63 -0.31
CA GLU A 583 -5.95 -41.14 0.82
C GLU A 583 -6.48 -40.00 1.69
N TYR A 584 -5.72 -38.91 1.80
CA TYR A 584 -6.03 -37.77 2.67
C TYR A 584 -5.84 -36.44 1.96
N LEU A 585 -6.87 -35.59 2.00
CA LEU A 585 -6.85 -34.25 1.39
C LEU A 585 -7.37 -33.21 2.38
N TYR A 586 -6.51 -32.26 2.75
CA TYR A 586 -6.83 -31.20 3.70
C TYR A 586 -6.89 -29.85 3.00
N LEU A 587 -8.06 -29.19 3.01
CA LEU A 587 -8.34 -27.94 2.28
C LEU A 587 -9.12 -26.93 3.13
N ASN A 588 -9.04 -27.01 4.47
CA ASN A 588 -9.77 -26.06 5.33
C ASN A 588 -9.23 -24.63 5.20
N ASP A 589 -10.08 -23.64 5.47
CA ASP A 589 -9.70 -22.24 5.67
C ASP A 589 -9.06 -21.57 4.46
N ASP A 590 -9.53 -21.92 3.27
CA ASP A 590 -9.11 -21.35 1.98
C ASP A 590 -10.26 -20.57 1.31
N GLN A 591 -10.14 -20.26 0.01
CA GLN A 591 -11.13 -19.51 -0.77
C GLN A 591 -11.71 -20.36 -1.92
N ILE A 592 -11.76 -21.69 -1.76
CA ILE A 592 -12.08 -22.62 -2.85
C ILE A 592 -13.53 -22.45 -3.27
N VAL A 593 -13.74 -22.21 -4.57
CA VAL A 593 -15.09 -22.05 -5.15
C VAL A 593 -15.58 -23.33 -5.84
N GLU A 594 -14.65 -24.12 -6.39
CA GLU A 594 -14.92 -25.35 -7.13
C GLU A 594 -13.85 -26.41 -6.82
N LEU A 595 -14.28 -27.65 -6.59
CA LEU A 595 -13.42 -28.79 -6.29
C LEU A 595 -13.94 -30.07 -6.96
N ASN A 596 -13.16 -30.63 -7.89
CA ASN A 596 -13.45 -31.92 -8.52
C ASN A 596 -12.65 -33.03 -7.82
N ILE A 597 -13.34 -34.06 -7.33
CA ILE A 597 -12.75 -35.19 -6.60
C ILE A 597 -13.19 -36.56 -7.14
N ARG A 598 -13.88 -36.59 -8.29
CA ARG A 598 -14.45 -37.84 -8.81
C ARG A 598 -13.39 -38.92 -9.07
N GLY A 599 -12.18 -38.54 -9.47
CA GLY A 599 -11.10 -39.50 -9.73
C GLY A 599 -10.34 -40.01 -8.48
N LEU A 600 -10.65 -39.50 -7.28
CA LEU A 600 -9.96 -39.86 -6.04
C LEU A 600 -10.46 -41.19 -5.44
N GLN A 601 -10.12 -42.31 -6.08
CA GLN A 601 -10.69 -43.62 -5.74
C GLN A 601 -10.26 -44.19 -4.37
N LYS A 602 -9.12 -43.74 -3.83
CA LYS A 602 -8.59 -44.19 -2.53
C LYS A 602 -8.84 -43.21 -1.38
N LEU A 603 -9.58 -42.13 -1.63
CA LEU A 603 -9.79 -41.08 -0.63
C LEU A 603 -10.55 -41.65 0.58
N LYS A 604 -9.92 -41.57 1.74
CA LYS A 604 -10.50 -41.96 3.03
C LYS A 604 -11.05 -40.76 3.76
N THR A 605 -10.34 -39.63 3.71
CA THR A 605 -10.75 -38.43 4.44
C THR A 605 -10.55 -37.15 3.62
N LEU A 606 -11.57 -36.29 3.62
CA LEU A 606 -11.58 -34.96 3.02
C LEU A 606 -11.94 -33.89 4.06
N PHE A 607 -11.07 -32.90 4.25
CA PHE A 607 -11.35 -31.72 5.07
C PHE A 607 -11.52 -30.50 4.15
N VAL A 608 -12.67 -29.84 4.15
CA VAL A 608 -12.98 -28.72 3.23
C VAL A 608 -13.84 -27.63 3.88
N ARG A 609 -13.70 -27.44 5.18
CA ARG A 609 -14.41 -26.41 5.95
C ARG A 609 -13.96 -25.01 5.60
N ASN A 610 -14.83 -24.02 5.86
CA ASN A 610 -14.55 -22.60 5.72
C ASN A 610 -14.00 -22.24 4.32
N ASN A 611 -14.75 -22.64 3.29
CA ASN A 611 -14.47 -22.33 1.88
C ASN A 611 -15.71 -21.68 1.22
N LYS A 612 -15.65 -21.42 -0.09
CA LYS A 612 -16.73 -20.77 -0.88
C LYS A 612 -17.42 -21.74 -1.85
N ILE A 613 -17.40 -23.04 -1.55
CA ILE A 613 -17.96 -24.09 -2.40
C ILE A 613 -19.49 -24.01 -2.36
N LYS A 614 -20.11 -23.65 -3.48
CA LYS A 614 -21.57 -23.46 -3.59
C LYS A 614 -22.36 -24.77 -3.73
N ASP A 615 -21.75 -25.79 -4.32
CA ASP A 615 -22.35 -27.12 -4.51
C ASP A 615 -21.44 -28.19 -3.90
N LEU A 616 -21.95 -28.86 -2.86
CA LEU A 616 -21.30 -29.99 -2.20
C LEU A 616 -21.85 -31.34 -2.68
N SER A 617 -22.40 -31.42 -3.90
CA SER A 617 -22.68 -32.68 -4.61
C SER A 617 -21.51 -33.69 -4.59
N PRO A 618 -20.22 -33.30 -4.49
CA PRO A 618 -19.12 -34.22 -4.19
C PRO A 618 -19.25 -35.05 -2.90
N SER A 619 -20.04 -34.58 -1.91
CA SER A 619 -20.25 -35.27 -0.63
C SER A 619 -21.08 -36.55 -0.77
N GLU A 620 -22.03 -36.63 -1.71
CA GLU A 620 -22.78 -37.86 -2.00
C GLU A 620 -21.91 -38.91 -2.69
N TYR A 621 -21.07 -38.47 -3.64
CA TYR A 621 -20.09 -39.33 -4.31
C TYR A 621 -19.11 -39.98 -3.32
N LEU A 622 -18.57 -39.18 -2.40
CA LEU A 622 -17.65 -39.65 -1.37
C LEU A 622 -18.33 -40.52 -0.31
N LYS A 623 -19.56 -40.16 0.12
CA LYS A 623 -20.36 -40.98 1.03
C LYS A 623 -20.64 -42.36 0.45
N ALA A 624 -20.95 -42.45 -0.84
CA ALA A 624 -21.15 -43.73 -1.54
C ALA A 624 -19.87 -44.59 -1.60
N LYS A 625 -18.69 -44.00 -1.39
CA LYS A 625 -17.39 -44.66 -1.36
C LYS A 625 -16.83 -44.89 0.05
N GLY A 626 -17.57 -44.51 1.10
CA GLY A 626 -17.14 -44.67 2.49
C GLY A 626 -16.07 -43.66 2.94
N CYS A 627 -15.90 -42.53 2.24
CA CYS A 627 -14.98 -41.46 2.63
C CYS A 627 -15.62 -40.55 3.68
N SER A 628 -14.88 -40.26 4.76
CA SER A 628 -15.25 -39.25 5.76
C SER A 628 -15.03 -37.86 5.18
N CYS A 629 -16.07 -37.05 5.09
CA CYS A 629 -16.02 -35.70 4.51
C CYS A 629 -16.50 -34.65 5.52
N TYR A 630 -15.63 -33.68 5.84
CA TYR A 630 -15.92 -32.61 6.79
C TYR A 630 -16.12 -31.29 6.06
N THR A 631 -17.37 -30.89 5.95
CA THR A 631 -17.82 -29.62 5.35
C THR A 631 -18.40 -28.70 6.42
N ASP A 632 -18.75 -27.48 6.03
CA ASP A 632 -19.52 -26.56 6.87
C ASP A 632 -20.91 -27.17 7.17
N GLY A 633 -21.30 -27.19 8.45
CA GLY A 633 -22.59 -27.72 8.92
C GLY A 633 -22.69 -29.23 9.20
N GLN A 634 -21.60 -30.02 9.06
CA GLN A 634 -21.58 -31.47 9.39
C GLN A 634 -20.85 -31.76 10.73
N LYS A 635 -21.04 -32.99 11.26
CA LYS A 635 -20.49 -33.49 12.54
C LYS A 635 -18.98 -33.23 12.67
N GLN A 636 -18.52 -32.86 13.86
CA GLN A 636 -17.08 -32.68 14.11
C GLN A 636 -16.32 -34.00 13.94
N PRO A 637 -15.09 -33.99 13.38
CA PRO A 637 -14.22 -35.17 13.35
C PRO A 637 -14.01 -35.68 14.77
N THR A 638 -13.89 -36.99 14.94
CA THR A 638 -13.56 -37.60 16.23
C THR A 638 -12.17 -37.14 16.66
N GLN A 639 -11.89 -37.19 17.96
CA GLN A 639 -10.56 -36.85 18.47
C GLN A 639 -9.48 -37.76 17.86
N GLU A 640 -9.83 -39.02 17.57
CA GLU A 640 -8.98 -39.99 16.87
C GLU A 640 -8.71 -39.56 15.42
N GLU A 641 -9.71 -39.09 14.67
CA GLU A 641 -9.55 -38.56 13.31
C GLU A 641 -8.76 -37.24 13.28
N ILE A 642 -8.90 -36.40 14.31
CA ILE A 642 -8.12 -35.17 14.49
C ILE A 642 -6.67 -35.51 14.82
N ASP A 643 -6.44 -36.46 15.73
CA ASP A 643 -5.10 -36.85 16.16
C ASP A 643 -4.37 -37.60 15.06
N GLU A 644 -5.06 -38.45 14.31
CA GLU A 644 -4.57 -39.10 13.09
C GLU A 644 -4.21 -38.05 12.02
N ALA A 645 -5.05 -37.04 11.79
CA ALA A 645 -4.75 -35.92 10.88
C ALA A 645 -3.60 -35.01 11.37
N ARG A 646 -3.42 -34.85 12.69
CA ARG A 646 -2.32 -34.05 13.31
C ARG A 646 -0.99 -34.80 13.35
N LEU A 647 -1.03 -36.12 13.42
CA LEU A 647 0.14 -37.00 13.34
C LEU A 647 0.71 -37.08 11.92
N TRP A 648 -0.09 -36.75 10.90
CA TRP A 648 0.27 -36.76 9.47
C TRP A 648 0.81 -35.41 8.97
#